data_AF-A0A849D550-F1
#
_entry.id   AF-A0A849D550-F1
#
_cell.length_a   1.000
_cell.length_b   1.000
_cell.length_c   1.000
_cell.angle_alpha   90.00
_cell.angle_beta   90.00
_cell.angle_gamma   90.00
#
_symmetry.space_group_name_H-M   'P 1'
#
loop_
_entity.id
_entity.type
_entity.pdbx_description
1 polymer ?
#
loop_
_entity_poly.entity_id
_entity_poly.type
_entity_poly.pdbx_seq_one_letter_code
_entity_poly.pdbx_strand_id
1 'polypeptide(L)'
;MLFLGGANMATAQEEQPADTVQTGVALGRILLKNPESIVSKYTYDPKLDRYIYTESVGDFDINYPVILTPQQYLELIRKEGMKSYFKDKIDAFSGKKAGSEEARKNLLPNFYVNYSFFESVFGGNTIEVIPQGSVAMDLGVIWQKNDNPALSPRNRTNLSFDFDQRISLSMLGKIGERLQVTANYDTEATFDFQNLVKLDYTPTEDDIIRKIEIGNVNLPLNSSLISGAQSLFGVKTQLQFGKTTVTAVFSEQRSQNNTVVAQGGGTLNEFELTALDYDEDRHFFLSQFFRDQYDTALESYPFIRSQVQITRLEVWVTNRSQQTLNVRNLVALQDLGEPIKEKTRIGIANGEPAGFFNILAANPDLPRNEANDFDPALIGSGGILTEEIRDIATVDDGFSIATGYQINQGFDYAILENARKLEQGRDYNFNSQLGYISLNQRLSNDEVLAVAFQYTYSGEVYQVGEFANGGIDATTVSGGVTPEISNNTLVLKLLKSNITNVNDPIWDLMMKNIYATGAFQLSQDDFKFNILYSDPTPRNYITPVDPNDGWPTVPKPLEDRILLDVFNLDRLNVYNDLQPGGDGFFDFVPGITVNTQGGQIIFTKVEPFGEYLFDVLGGGTYDVENDQGYNTNQQKYVFRNMYAQTKAASLEDAEKNRFRLKGRYKSEGSGGIPIGAFNVPRGSVRVTAGGRQLQEGIDYTVNYQAGTVQILDPSLQASNTPINISVENNAVFGQQTRRFTGVNVEHQFNENFVLGATLLNLNERPLTQKSNFGIEPVNNTIFGLNGNFSTEMPFLTRLANKLPNIDTDVPSNLSVRGEVAFLRPNSPKNADFRGETTTYLDDFEGAQALIDIRSSLGWSLASTPEEFKVDGEDDIETGYERAKMAWYTIDPIFYTNQRPASVSDNDISTNATRRVFIDEVFPQVDVAQGQTTVQNTLDLVYYPNQRGPYNANNNFAALTPDQKWAGIMRSLSSTNFEQSNVEFVQFWVLDPYVDGVATGPGELVINLGNISEDILEDGRKQYENGLPGVNSNDLTTSTVWGRVPSTQSLVYAFDADETNRGLQDIGYDGLEDADEAAQGYTGPPEDPALDNYQYYLNREGGILERYFDFNNPDGNSPVTVTDTNRGSTTLPDVEDVDRDLTMNTINSYYEYRIPIAPNTTINDQYVTDIKEGTTPNLPNGSQLNRRWIQYKIPLSDFTDAVGGISDFRSISFMRMY
;
A
#
# COMPACT_ATOMS: atom_id res chain seq x y z
N MET A 1 29.85 -1.66 21.71
CA MET A 1 29.01 -0.47 21.50
C MET A 1 28.09 -0.35 22.70
N LEU A 2 28.31 0.66 23.55
CA LEU A 2 27.36 1.03 24.60
C LEU A 2 26.18 1.74 23.93
N PHE A 3 24.98 1.17 24.04
CA PHE A 3 23.74 1.86 23.72
C PHE A 3 23.41 2.83 24.86
N LEU A 4 23.66 4.12 24.62
CA LEU A 4 23.08 5.22 25.39
C LEU A 4 21.67 5.48 24.85
N GLY A 5 20.67 4.97 25.56
CA GLY A 5 19.27 5.36 25.37
C GLY A 5 19.04 6.77 25.91
N GLY A 6 18.88 7.74 25.02
CA GLY A 6 18.39 9.08 25.36
C GLY A 6 16.88 9.06 25.49
N ALA A 7 16.38 9.21 26.72
CA ALA A 7 14.98 9.50 26.99
C ALA A 7 14.68 10.95 26.59
N ASN A 8 13.80 11.16 25.61
CA ASN A 8 13.17 12.47 25.42
C ASN A 8 12.06 12.61 26.47
N MET A 9 12.41 13.26 27.59
CA MET A 9 11.44 13.94 28.42
C MET A 9 10.94 15.16 27.64
N ALA A 10 9.67 15.17 27.25
CA ALA A 10 8.98 16.42 26.94
C ALA A 10 8.77 17.19 28.25
N THR A 11 9.74 18.03 28.60
CA THR A 11 9.49 19.14 29.52
C THR A 11 8.58 20.13 28.82
N ALA A 12 7.38 20.34 29.37
CA ALA A 12 6.56 21.49 29.05
C ALA A 12 7.35 22.75 29.40
N GLN A 13 7.91 23.39 28.37
CA GLN A 13 8.44 24.74 28.46
C GLN A 13 7.22 25.66 28.43
N GLU A 14 6.85 26.22 29.59
CA GLU A 14 5.95 27.36 29.65
C GLU A 14 6.55 28.46 28.76
N GLU A 15 5.92 28.73 27.62
CA GLU A 15 6.23 29.92 26.84
C GLU A 15 5.88 31.14 27.69
N GLN A 16 6.92 31.94 27.95
CA GLN A 16 6.78 33.25 28.53
C GLN A 16 5.88 34.12 27.63
N PRO A 17 4.89 34.83 28.18
CA PRO A 17 4.13 35.79 27.40
C PRO A 17 5.06 36.92 26.96
N ALA A 18 5.14 37.14 25.65
CA ALA A 18 5.86 38.25 25.05
C ALA A 18 5.33 39.59 25.59
N ASP A 19 6.22 40.30 26.29
CA ASP A 19 6.03 41.67 26.78
C ASP A 19 5.98 42.65 25.61
N THR A 20 4.77 42.93 25.11
CA THR A 20 4.52 44.16 24.35
C THR A 20 3.62 45.06 25.18
N VAL A 21 4.26 46.02 25.81
CA VAL A 21 3.65 47.12 26.53
C VAL A 21 2.73 47.90 25.58
N GLN A 22 1.42 47.66 25.64
CA GLN A 22 0.47 48.69 25.22
C GLN A 22 0.58 49.83 26.23
N THR A 23 1.34 50.86 25.85
CA THR A 23 1.45 52.12 26.59
C THR A 23 0.16 52.91 26.47
N GLY A 24 -0.80 52.53 27.30
CA GLY A 24 -2.05 53.23 27.50
C GLY A 24 -2.84 52.52 28.58
N VAL A 25 -2.81 53.03 29.81
CA VAL A 25 -3.74 52.58 30.85
C VAL A 25 -5.14 52.86 30.33
N ALA A 26 -5.85 51.83 29.88
CA ALA A 26 -7.30 51.88 29.80
C ALA A 26 -7.78 52.03 31.25
N LEU A 27 -7.89 53.27 31.71
CA LEU A 27 -8.53 53.62 32.97
C LEU A 27 -9.97 53.13 32.83
N GLY A 28 -10.21 51.89 33.26
CA GLY A 28 -11.55 51.39 33.47
C GLY A 28 -12.30 52.43 34.27
N ARG A 29 -13.46 52.89 33.76
CA ARG A 29 -14.31 53.83 34.49
C ARG A 29 -14.55 53.27 35.88
N ILE A 30 -14.03 53.94 36.91
CA ILE A 30 -14.40 53.70 38.29
C ILE A 30 -15.87 54.10 38.41
N LEU A 31 -16.76 53.12 38.24
CA LEU A 31 -18.17 53.25 38.59
C LEU A 31 -18.26 53.19 40.11
N LEU A 32 -18.20 54.37 40.73
CA LEU A 32 -18.58 54.54 42.13
C LEU A 32 -20.02 54.04 42.28
N LYS A 33 -20.22 53.08 43.19
CA LYS A 33 -21.58 52.70 43.59
C LYS A 33 -22.26 53.94 44.17
N ASN A 34 -23.54 54.14 43.86
CA ASN A 34 -24.34 55.15 44.53
C ASN A 34 -24.24 54.92 46.06
N PRO A 35 -23.95 55.95 46.87
CA PRO A 35 -23.94 55.81 48.33
C PRO A 35 -25.32 55.38 48.83
N GLU A 36 -25.39 54.65 49.95
CA GLU A 36 -26.65 54.15 50.54
C GLU A 36 -27.68 55.26 50.86
N SER A 37 -27.23 56.52 50.86
CA SER A 37 -28.08 57.70 51.02
C SER A 37 -28.95 58.03 49.80
N ILE A 38 -28.69 57.46 48.62
CA ILE A 38 -29.53 57.62 47.41
C ILE A 38 -30.50 56.45 47.33
N VAL A 39 -31.79 56.74 47.47
CA VAL A 39 -32.87 55.75 47.42
C VAL A 39 -33.67 55.93 46.14
N SER A 40 -33.59 54.94 45.25
CA SER A 40 -34.40 54.84 44.04
C SER A 40 -35.68 54.05 44.29
N LYS A 41 -36.85 54.61 44.00
CA LYS A 41 -38.15 53.96 44.21
C LYS A 41 -39.06 54.10 42.99
N TYR A 42 -39.81 53.04 42.69
CA TYR A 42 -40.93 53.08 41.78
C TYR A 42 -42.22 53.25 42.59
N THR A 43 -42.94 54.34 42.38
CA THR A 43 -44.25 54.58 43.00
C THR A 43 -45.33 54.46 41.93
N TYR A 44 -46.31 53.58 42.12
CA TYR A 44 -47.43 53.45 41.22
C TYR A 44 -48.50 54.51 41.54
N ASP A 45 -48.91 55.30 40.54
CA ASP A 45 -50.03 56.22 40.64
C ASP A 45 -51.31 55.57 40.08
N PRO A 46 -52.28 55.19 40.94
CA PRO A 46 -53.51 54.51 40.52
C PRO A 46 -54.46 55.38 39.69
N LYS A 47 -54.32 56.71 39.73
CA LYS A 47 -55.18 57.63 38.96
C LYS A 47 -54.67 57.86 37.54
N LEU A 48 -53.36 57.80 37.35
CA LEU A 48 -52.71 58.02 36.06
C LEU A 48 -52.35 56.71 35.34
N ASP A 49 -52.43 55.56 36.03
CA ASP A 49 -51.98 54.25 35.53
C ASP A 49 -50.53 54.31 35.01
N ARG A 50 -49.65 54.84 35.85
CA ARG A 50 -48.22 55.03 35.55
C ARG A 50 -47.36 54.69 36.75
N TYR A 51 -46.16 54.20 36.50
CA TYR A 51 -45.10 54.04 37.49
C TYR A 51 -44.17 55.25 37.43
N ILE A 52 -43.98 55.92 38.55
CA ILE A 52 -43.09 57.08 38.68
C ILE A 52 -41.81 56.60 39.35
N TYR A 53 -40.70 56.61 38.61
CA TYR A 53 -39.37 56.36 39.13
C TYR A 53 -38.78 57.64 39.71
N THR A 54 -38.43 57.64 40.99
CA THR A 54 -37.77 58.76 41.67
C THR A 54 -36.46 58.34 42.31
N GLU A 55 -35.46 59.22 42.25
CA GLU A 55 -34.18 59.07 42.96
C GLU A 55 -34.09 60.20 43.98
N SER A 56 -33.99 59.84 45.26
CA SER A 56 -34.05 60.81 46.37
C SER A 56 -32.88 60.65 47.33
N VAL A 57 -32.43 61.75 47.92
CA VAL A 57 -31.48 61.80 49.04
C VAL A 57 -32.14 62.55 50.20
N GLY A 58 -32.53 61.82 51.24
CA GLY A 58 -33.38 62.37 52.30
C GLY A 58 -34.74 62.80 51.75
N ASP A 59 -35.10 64.08 51.94
CA ASP A 59 -36.35 64.67 51.45
C ASP A 59 -36.22 65.39 50.08
N PHE A 60 -35.05 65.29 49.44
CA PHE A 60 -34.79 65.96 48.17
C PHE A 60 -34.68 64.96 47.02
N ASP A 61 -35.52 65.12 46.00
CA ASP A 61 -35.38 64.42 44.72
C ASP A 61 -34.16 64.98 43.97
N ILE A 62 -33.20 64.10 43.71
CA ILE A 62 -31.93 64.47 43.06
C ILE A 62 -32.01 64.41 41.53
N ASN A 63 -33.11 63.90 40.99
CA ASN A 63 -33.32 63.75 39.56
C ASN A 63 -34.80 63.90 39.19
N TYR A 64 -35.09 64.21 37.92
CA TYR A 64 -36.47 64.35 37.46
C TYR A 64 -37.18 62.98 37.44
N PRO A 65 -38.44 62.90 37.91
CA PRO A 65 -39.21 61.66 37.92
C PRO A 65 -39.44 61.13 36.50
N VAL A 66 -39.13 59.86 36.26
CA VAL A 66 -39.44 59.19 34.98
C VAL A 66 -40.79 58.51 35.10
N ILE A 67 -41.73 58.88 34.24
CA ILE A 67 -43.10 58.36 34.23
C ILE A 67 -43.19 57.25 33.18
N LEU A 68 -43.38 56.01 33.63
CA LEU A 68 -43.43 54.81 32.80
C LEU A 68 -44.87 54.30 32.71
N THR A 69 -45.27 53.82 31.53
CA THR A 69 -46.48 52.97 31.44
C THR A 69 -46.24 51.62 32.12
N PRO A 70 -47.29 50.88 32.48
CA PRO A 70 -47.14 49.52 33.04
C PRO A 70 -46.31 48.60 32.12
N GLN A 71 -46.50 48.71 30.80
CA GLN A 71 -45.71 47.96 29.81
C GLN A 71 -44.24 48.38 29.80
N GLN A 72 -43.95 49.68 29.82
CA GLN A 72 -42.57 50.19 29.84
C GLN A 72 -41.86 49.83 31.15
N TYR A 73 -42.57 49.87 32.28
CA TYR A 73 -42.05 49.42 33.58
C TYR A 73 -41.70 47.93 33.55
N LEU A 74 -42.61 47.07 33.07
CA LEU A 74 -42.37 45.64 32.94
C LEU A 74 -41.19 45.34 32.01
N GLU A 75 -41.07 46.05 30.89
CA GLU A 75 -39.97 45.88 29.95
C GLU A 75 -38.62 46.33 30.54
N LEU A 76 -38.60 47.44 31.28
CA LEU A 76 -37.42 47.94 31.97
C LEU A 76 -36.97 46.97 33.07
N ILE A 77 -37.89 46.53 33.94
CA ILE A 77 -37.62 45.53 34.98
C ILE A 77 -37.12 44.23 34.38
N ARG A 78 -37.70 43.77 33.26
CA ARG A 78 -37.21 42.59 32.54
C ARG A 78 -35.78 42.78 32.05
N LYS A 79 -35.47 43.95 31.47
CA LYS A 79 -34.13 44.28 30.95
C LYS A 79 -33.10 44.40 32.08
N GLU A 80 -33.46 45.01 33.20
CA GLU A 80 -32.62 45.08 34.40
C GLU A 80 -32.44 43.71 35.05
N GLY A 81 -33.50 42.92 35.14
CA GLY A 81 -33.47 41.54 35.63
C GLY A 81 -32.56 40.65 34.80
N MET A 82 -32.64 40.73 33.47
CA MET A 82 -31.71 40.05 32.56
C MET A 82 -30.26 40.51 32.78
N LYS A 83 -30.03 41.83 32.88
CA LYS A 83 -28.69 42.39 33.09
C LYS A 83 -28.09 41.96 34.43
N SER A 84 -28.88 41.95 35.51
CA SER A 84 -28.46 41.45 36.82
C SER A 84 -28.17 39.96 36.73
N TYR A 85 -29.07 39.17 36.15
CA TYR A 85 -28.90 37.73 35.98
C TYR A 85 -27.59 37.36 35.26
N PHE A 86 -27.28 38.00 34.12
CA PHE A 86 -26.02 37.75 33.41
C PHE A 86 -24.80 38.25 34.19
N LYS A 87 -24.92 39.37 34.92
CA LYS A 87 -23.84 39.89 35.76
C LYS A 87 -23.54 38.95 36.93
N ASP A 88 -24.56 38.47 37.62
CA ASP A 88 -24.47 37.52 38.72
C ASP A 88 -23.90 36.18 38.23
N LYS A 89 -24.27 35.75 37.01
CA LYS A 89 -23.73 34.56 36.35
C LYS A 89 -22.25 34.68 36.00
N ILE A 90 -21.82 35.82 35.43
CA ILE A 90 -20.41 36.11 35.12
C ILE A 90 -19.58 36.20 36.41
N ASP A 91 -20.12 36.88 37.43
CA ASP A 91 -19.47 37.03 38.73
C ASP A 91 -19.28 35.65 39.42
N ALA A 92 -20.29 34.78 39.38
CA ALA A 92 -20.21 33.40 39.88
C ALA A 92 -19.23 32.53 39.07
N PHE A 93 -19.22 32.65 37.73
CA PHE A 93 -18.32 31.89 36.86
C PHE A 93 -16.85 32.30 37.02
N SER A 94 -16.57 33.60 37.20
CA SER A 94 -15.22 34.18 37.27
C SER A 94 -14.44 33.81 38.55
N GLY A 95 -15.12 33.35 39.62
CA GLY A 95 -14.48 32.95 40.89
C GLY A 95 -13.85 34.08 41.71
N LYS A 96 -13.97 35.35 41.28
CA LYS A 96 -13.23 36.49 41.87
C LYS A 96 -13.89 37.11 43.11
N LYS A 97 -15.10 36.70 43.49
CA LYS A 97 -15.84 37.22 44.67
C LYS A 97 -15.97 36.15 45.77
N ALA A 98 -15.92 36.55 47.04
CA ALA A 98 -16.20 35.66 48.18
C ALA A 98 -17.64 35.10 48.08
N GLY A 99 -17.80 33.77 48.23
CA GLY A 99 -19.09 33.07 48.04
C GLY A 99 -19.37 32.58 46.60
N SER A 100 -18.43 32.77 45.68
CA SER A 100 -18.59 32.34 44.28
C SER A 100 -18.64 30.82 44.07
N GLU A 101 -18.10 30.00 44.98
CA GLU A 101 -18.23 28.53 44.93
C GLU A 101 -19.68 28.06 45.16
N GLU A 102 -20.39 28.64 46.13
CA GLU A 102 -21.81 28.34 46.38
C GLU A 102 -22.70 28.91 45.25
N ALA A 103 -22.37 30.09 44.74
CA ALA A 103 -23.07 30.67 43.60
C ALA A 103 -22.86 29.89 42.30
N ARG A 104 -21.69 29.26 42.10
CA ARG A 104 -21.39 28.35 40.98
C ARG A 104 -22.30 27.12 40.96
N LYS A 105 -22.61 26.56 42.15
CA LYS A 105 -23.56 25.44 42.30
C LYS A 105 -24.99 25.82 41.91
N ASN A 106 -25.37 27.10 42.05
CA ASN A 106 -26.69 27.62 41.68
C ASN A 106 -26.81 28.07 40.20
N LEU A 107 -25.77 27.91 39.36
CA LEU A 107 -25.78 28.37 37.96
C LEU A 107 -26.62 27.50 37.00
N LEU A 108 -27.01 26.30 37.43
CA LEU A 108 -27.90 25.38 36.71
C LEU A 108 -29.10 25.04 37.61
N PRO A 109 -30.14 25.89 37.67
CA PRO A 109 -31.28 25.65 38.53
C PRO A 109 -32.07 24.43 38.06
N ASN A 110 -32.57 23.62 38.99
CA ASN A 110 -33.62 22.65 38.71
C ASN A 110 -34.82 23.42 38.12
N PHE A 111 -35.23 23.07 36.91
CA PHE A 111 -36.38 23.71 36.26
C PHE A 111 -37.65 23.05 36.78
N TYR A 112 -38.63 23.85 37.19
CA TYR A 112 -39.91 23.35 37.68
C TYR A 112 -41.00 23.61 36.64
N VAL A 113 -41.67 22.56 36.19
CA VAL A 113 -42.78 22.63 35.23
C VAL A 113 -44.11 22.53 35.98
N ASN A 114 -44.81 23.66 36.14
CA ASN A 114 -46.10 23.71 36.82
C ASN A 114 -47.25 23.30 35.87
N TYR A 115 -47.33 22.01 35.55
CA TYR A 115 -48.36 21.46 34.68
C TYR A 115 -48.77 20.05 35.15
N SER A 116 -50.05 19.84 35.43
CA SER A 116 -50.57 18.59 36.02
C SER A 116 -50.34 17.36 35.15
N PHE A 117 -50.40 17.52 33.82
CA PHE A 117 -50.06 16.44 32.88
C PHE A 117 -48.58 16.05 32.96
N PHE A 118 -47.68 17.03 33.14
CA PHE A 118 -46.24 16.77 33.25
C PHE A 118 -45.94 15.92 34.49
N GLU A 119 -46.47 16.32 35.64
CA GLU A 119 -46.32 15.59 36.90
C GLU A 119 -46.91 14.18 36.82
N SER A 120 -48.05 14.00 36.12
CA SER A 120 -48.67 12.68 35.92
C SER A 120 -47.85 11.71 35.06
N VAL A 121 -47.15 12.22 34.04
CA VAL A 121 -46.35 11.40 33.11
C VAL A 121 -44.98 11.10 33.70
N PHE A 122 -44.33 12.10 34.31
CA PHE A 122 -42.95 12.03 34.76
C PHE A 122 -42.77 11.77 36.27
N GLY A 123 -43.85 11.73 37.06
CA GLY A 123 -43.80 11.43 38.49
C GLY A 123 -43.28 12.57 39.37
N GLY A 124 -42.98 13.73 38.78
CA GLY A 124 -42.51 14.92 39.46
C GLY A 124 -42.49 16.13 38.52
N ASN A 125 -42.30 17.32 39.08
CA ASN A 125 -42.29 18.57 38.31
C ASN A 125 -40.87 19.12 38.03
N THR A 126 -39.82 18.42 38.47
CA THR A 126 -38.42 18.86 38.37
C THR A 126 -37.74 18.35 37.11
N ILE A 127 -36.98 19.21 36.45
CA ILE A 127 -36.02 18.86 35.41
C ILE A 127 -34.64 19.25 35.92
N GLU A 128 -33.81 18.25 36.18
CA GLU A 128 -32.41 18.38 36.59
C GLU A 128 -31.54 18.00 35.40
N VAL A 129 -30.61 18.85 34.98
CA VAL A 129 -29.67 18.55 33.88
C VAL A 129 -28.26 18.88 34.35
N ILE A 130 -27.39 17.87 34.36
CA ILE A 130 -26.00 17.95 34.80
C ILE A 130 -25.10 17.68 33.59
N PRO A 131 -24.74 18.71 32.80
CA PRO A 131 -23.71 18.60 31.77
C PRO A 131 -22.32 18.64 32.40
N GLN A 132 -21.39 17.85 31.85
CA GLN A 132 -19.99 17.73 32.21
C GLN A 132 -19.15 17.64 30.93
N GLY A 133 -17.93 18.16 30.94
CA GLY A 133 -17.04 18.15 29.78
C GLY A 133 -16.72 19.54 29.25
N SER A 134 -16.24 19.61 28.01
CA SER A 134 -15.76 20.83 27.36
C SER A 134 -16.23 20.92 25.92
N VAL A 135 -16.39 22.16 25.45
CA VAL A 135 -16.56 22.48 24.04
C VAL A 135 -15.46 23.47 23.69
N ALA A 136 -14.59 23.09 22.77
CA ALA A 136 -13.60 23.94 22.15
C ALA A 136 -13.94 24.13 20.68
N MET A 137 -13.57 25.30 20.15
CA MET A 137 -13.83 25.71 18.79
C MET A 137 -12.61 26.47 18.32
N ASP A 138 -11.91 25.89 17.36
CA ASP A 138 -10.71 26.46 16.76
C ASP A 138 -11.16 27.15 15.46
N LEU A 139 -10.92 28.47 15.39
CA LEU A 139 -11.24 29.30 14.24
C LEU A 139 -9.93 29.88 13.71
N GLY A 140 -9.50 29.39 12.56
CA GLY A 140 -8.23 29.74 11.94
C GLY A 140 -8.40 30.20 10.50
N VAL A 141 -7.34 30.81 10.00
CA VAL A 141 -7.12 30.97 8.57
C VAL A 141 -5.76 30.35 8.29
N ILE A 142 -5.75 29.28 7.50
CA ILE A 142 -4.52 28.63 7.07
C ILE A 142 -4.10 29.28 5.75
N TRP A 143 -2.96 29.96 5.79
CA TRP A 143 -2.26 30.40 4.60
C TRP A 143 -1.04 29.51 4.39
N GLN A 144 -1.02 28.78 3.27
CA GLN A 144 0.09 27.93 2.88
C GLN A 144 0.65 28.44 1.55
N LYS A 145 1.98 28.59 1.50
CA LYS A 145 2.70 28.94 0.28
C LYS A 145 3.76 27.88 0.00
N ASN A 146 3.75 27.34 -1.21
CA ASN A 146 4.76 26.43 -1.73
C ASN A 146 5.51 27.10 -2.88
N ASP A 147 6.84 27.09 -2.81
CA ASP A 147 7.73 27.70 -3.81
C ASP A 147 8.26 26.70 -4.86
N ASN A 148 7.71 25.49 -4.91
CA ASN A 148 7.98 24.55 -5.99
C ASN A 148 7.63 25.18 -7.37
N PRO A 149 8.60 25.32 -8.28
CA PRO A 149 8.42 26.00 -9.56
C PRO A 149 7.51 25.22 -10.54
N ALA A 150 7.41 23.89 -10.39
CA ALA A 150 6.52 23.03 -11.18
C ALA A 150 5.02 23.32 -10.92
N LEU A 151 4.69 23.98 -9.80
CA LEU A 151 3.32 24.39 -9.51
C LEU A 151 2.98 25.67 -10.26
N SER A 152 1.81 25.68 -10.90
CA SER A 152 1.22 26.89 -11.46
C SER A 152 1.27 28.04 -10.44
N PRO A 153 1.60 29.30 -10.85
CA PRO A 153 1.61 30.46 -9.96
C PRO A 153 0.36 30.58 -9.09
N ARG A 154 -0.79 30.19 -9.64
CA ARG A 154 -2.08 30.17 -8.92
C ARG A 154 -2.13 29.16 -7.77
N ASN A 155 -1.55 27.96 -7.97
CA ASN A 155 -1.63 26.85 -7.02
C ASN A 155 -0.58 26.94 -5.92
N ARG A 156 0.39 27.86 -6.02
CA ARG A 156 1.44 28.09 -5.02
C ARG A 156 0.92 28.62 -3.70
N THR A 157 -0.14 29.43 -3.70
CA THR A 157 -0.73 29.99 -2.49
C THR A 157 -2.14 29.46 -2.27
N ASN A 158 -2.36 28.76 -1.16
CA ASN A 158 -3.68 28.34 -0.73
C ASN A 158 -4.07 29.11 0.54
N LEU A 159 -5.27 29.69 0.52
CA LEU A 159 -5.88 30.33 1.68
C LEU A 159 -7.17 29.59 2.00
N SER A 160 -7.19 28.87 3.12
CA SER A 160 -8.37 28.14 3.58
C SER A 160 -8.82 28.66 4.95
N PHE A 161 -10.13 28.71 5.13
CA PHE A 161 -10.72 28.93 6.44
C PHE A 161 -10.71 27.60 7.18
N ASP A 162 -10.09 27.59 8.36
CA ASP A 162 -9.94 26.41 9.18
C ASP A 162 -10.90 26.47 10.36
N PHE A 163 -11.66 25.40 10.54
CA PHE A 163 -12.74 25.36 11.51
C PHE A 163 -12.90 23.97 12.09
N ASP A 164 -12.37 23.81 13.31
CA ASP A 164 -12.46 22.57 14.06
C ASP A 164 -13.33 22.76 15.30
N GLN A 165 -14.29 21.86 15.49
CA GLN A 165 -15.09 21.77 16.71
C GLN A 165 -14.68 20.54 17.49
N ARG A 166 -14.31 20.74 18.76
CA ARG A 166 -13.97 19.67 19.70
C ARG A 166 -14.99 19.67 20.84
N ILE A 167 -16.04 18.88 20.68
CA ILE A 167 -17.09 18.71 21.68
C ILE A 167 -16.81 17.40 22.40
N SER A 168 -16.52 17.46 23.70
CA SER A 168 -16.49 16.29 24.59
C SER A 168 -17.44 16.58 25.74
N LEU A 169 -18.69 16.12 25.60
CA LEU A 169 -19.80 16.44 26.50
C LEU A 169 -20.47 15.16 27.00
N SER A 170 -20.53 15.02 28.32
CA SER A 170 -21.35 14.05 29.03
C SER A 170 -22.51 14.77 29.73
N MET A 171 -23.74 14.30 29.57
CA MET A 171 -24.94 14.92 30.12
C MET A 171 -25.81 13.87 30.81
N LEU A 172 -26.15 14.13 32.07
CA LEU A 172 -27.16 13.39 32.82
C LEU A 172 -28.36 14.30 33.10
N GLY A 173 -29.50 14.02 32.48
CA GLY A 173 -30.78 14.70 32.73
C GLY A 173 -31.75 13.79 33.48
N LYS A 174 -32.41 14.29 34.52
CA LYS A 174 -33.54 13.65 35.19
C LYS A 174 -34.77 14.53 35.05
N ILE A 175 -35.83 13.98 34.47
CA ILE A 175 -37.11 14.66 34.23
C ILE A 175 -38.15 13.94 35.09
N GLY A 176 -38.59 14.61 36.16
CA GLY A 176 -39.36 14.05 37.25
C GLY A 176 -38.61 12.91 37.95
N GLU A 177 -39.34 11.85 38.30
CA GLU A 177 -38.79 10.62 38.87
C GLU A 177 -38.72 9.48 37.84
N ARG A 178 -39.38 9.62 36.69
CA ARG A 178 -39.63 8.53 35.73
C ARG A 178 -38.80 8.57 34.45
N LEU A 179 -38.22 9.71 34.05
CA LEU A 179 -37.42 9.81 32.82
C LEU A 179 -35.98 10.23 33.12
N GLN A 180 -35.02 9.44 32.66
CA GLN A 180 -33.60 9.72 32.73
C GLN A 180 -33.00 9.80 31.32
N VAL A 181 -32.22 10.84 31.06
CA VAL A 181 -31.48 11.05 29.82
C VAL A 181 -29.99 10.95 30.14
N THR A 182 -29.29 10.06 29.46
CA THR A 182 -27.83 9.93 29.55
C THR A 182 -27.27 10.11 28.15
N ALA A 183 -26.44 11.13 27.93
CA ALA A 183 -25.80 11.36 26.64
C ALA A 183 -24.30 11.57 26.84
N ASN A 184 -23.47 10.87 26.07
CA ASN A 184 -22.04 11.10 25.99
C ASN A 184 -21.71 11.30 24.51
N TYR A 185 -21.17 12.46 24.18
CA TYR A 185 -20.88 12.86 22.82
C TYR A 185 -19.48 13.44 22.75
N ASP A 186 -18.62 12.78 22.01
CA ASP A 186 -17.25 13.16 21.76
C ASP A 186 -17.00 13.19 20.24
N THR A 187 -16.60 14.36 19.73
CA THR A 187 -16.25 14.54 18.32
C THR A 187 -14.87 13.98 17.98
N GLU A 188 -14.01 13.76 18.97
CA GLU A 188 -12.68 13.13 18.81
C GLU A 188 -12.73 11.62 19.12
N ALA A 189 -13.92 11.06 19.34
CA ALA A 189 -14.09 9.62 19.48
C ALA A 189 -13.57 8.88 18.25
N THR A 190 -12.67 7.92 18.46
CA THR A 190 -12.15 7.07 17.38
C THR A 190 -13.26 6.23 16.73
N PHE A 191 -14.35 5.95 17.46
CA PHE A 191 -15.47 5.16 16.94
C PHE A 191 -16.83 5.73 17.33
N ASP A 192 -17.77 5.74 16.37
CA ASP A 192 -19.13 6.25 16.54
C ASP A 192 -19.94 5.56 17.65
N PHE A 193 -19.63 4.31 18.00
CA PHE A 193 -20.32 3.60 19.09
C PHE A 193 -19.95 4.12 20.48
N GLN A 194 -18.86 4.90 20.61
CA GLN A 194 -18.49 5.56 21.87
C GLN A 194 -19.43 6.72 22.19
N ASN A 195 -20.09 7.28 21.16
CA ASN A 195 -21.15 8.25 21.30
C ASN A 195 -22.43 7.54 21.74
N LEU A 196 -22.77 7.73 23.01
CA LEU A 196 -23.90 7.08 23.68
C LEU A 196 -25.02 8.08 23.88
N VAL A 197 -26.23 7.74 23.48
CA VAL A 197 -27.43 8.49 23.83
C VAL A 197 -28.46 7.49 24.32
N LYS A 198 -28.95 7.66 25.54
CA LYS A 198 -29.93 6.76 26.16
C LYS A 198 -30.99 7.56 26.89
N LEU A 199 -32.24 7.36 26.53
CA LEU A 199 -33.41 7.83 27.26
C LEU A 199 -34.08 6.63 27.93
N ASP A 200 -34.12 6.62 29.24
CA ASP A 200 -34.73 5.57 30.06
C ASP A 200 -36.00 6.11 30.75
N TYR A 201 -37.16 5.56 30.39
CA TYR A 201 -38.42 5.81 31.08
C TYR A 201 -38.80 4.60 31.93
N THR A 202 -38.84 4.79 33.26
CA THR A 202 -39.21 3.79 34.27
C THR A 202 -40.41 4.31 35.07
N PRO A 203 -41.63 3.84 34.77
CA PRO A 203 -42.84 4.20 35.51
C PRO A 203 -42.94 3.41 36.84
N THR A 204 -44.07 3.55 37.54
CA THR A 204 -44.27 2.96 38.89
C THR A 204 -44.55 1.46 38.85
N GLU A 205 -44.37 0.76 39.98
CA GLU A 205 -44.50 -0.71 40.05
C GLU A 205 -45.89 -1.27 39.69
N ASP A 206 -46.93 -0.45 39.63
CA ASP A 206 -48.30 -0.88 39.27
C ASP A 206 -48.60 -0.72 37.76
N ASP A 207 -47.67 -0.19 36.96
CA ASP A 207 -47.89 0.07 35.54
C ASP A 207 -47.65 -1.16 34.64
N ILE A 208 -48.42 -1.27 33.55
CA ILE A 208 -48.23 -2.32 32.53
C ILE A 208 -46.90 -2.11 31.80
N ILE A 209 -46.57 -0.86 31.47
CA ILE A 209 -45.27 -0.51 30.91
C ILE A 209 -44.28 -0.56 32.06
N ARG A 210 -43.19 -1.32 31.93
CA ARG A 210 -42.12 -1.40 32.92
C ARG A 210 -40.89 -0.60 32.54
N LYS A 211 -40.63 -0.51 31.24
CA LYS A 211 -39.48 0.24 30.73
C LYS A 211 -39.69 0.66 29.29
N ILE A 212 -39.29 1.89 28.95
CA ILE A 212 -39.06 2.31 27.55
C ILE A 212 -37.65 2.88 27.48
N GLU A 213 -36.81 2.29 26.65
CA GLU A 213 -35.44 2.76 26.40
C GLU A 213 -35.35 3.24 24.94
N ILE A 214 -34.73 4.39 24.70
CA ILE A 214 -34.49 4.94 23.35
C ILE A 214 -33.02 5.32 23.20
N GLY A 215 -32.42 5.02 22.04
CA GLY A 215 -31.01 5.21 21.74
C GLY A 215 -30.23 3.92 22.00
N ASN A 216 -29.16 3.93 22.78
CA ASN A 216 -28.38 2.74 23.10
C ASN A 216 -29.16 1.78 24.00
N VAL A 217 -29.58 0.65 23.44
CA VAL A 217 -30.36 -0.40 24.11
C VAL A 217 -29.65 -1.74 23.99
N ASN A 218 -30.08 -2.71 24.80
CA ASN A 218 -29.62 -4.08 24.74
C ASN A 218 -30.81 -5.05 24.85
N LEU A 219 -30.68 -6.24 24.29
CA LEU A 219 -31.66 -7.31 24.43
C LEU A 219 -30.97 -8.57 24.98
N PRO A 220 -30.62 -8.62 26.28
CA PRO A 220 -30.18 -9.88 26.87
C PRO A 220 -31.34 -10.89 26.82
N LEU A 221 -31.05 -12.10 26.37
CA LEU A 221 -32.01 -13.21 26.31
C LEU A 221 -31.51 -14.35 27.17
N ASN A 222 -32.43 -15.00 27.89
CA ASN A 222 -32.16 -16.18 28.71
C ASN A 222 -32.20 -17.47 27.87
N SER A 223 -31.47 -17.48 26.75
CA SER A 223 -31.33 -18.63 25.85
C SER A 223 -29.88 -18.84 25.46
N SER A 224 -29.47 -20.10 25.42
CA SER A 224 -28.19 -20.56 24.86
C SER A 224 -28.20 -20.63 23.32
N LEU A 225 -29.34 -20.99 22.71
CA LEU A 225 -29.50 -21.11 21.26
C LEU A 225 -29.81 -19.78 20.56
N ILE A 226 -30.51 -18.86 21.23
CA ILE A 226 -30.86 -17.54 20.70
C ILE A 226 -30.12 -16.48 21.50
N SER A 227 -29.05 -15.94 20.94
CA SER A 227 -28.33 -14.80 21.49
C SER A 227 -28.99 -13.49 21.07
N GLY A 228 -29.35 -12.65 22.04
CA GLY A 228 -29.73 -11.27 21.75
C GLY A 228 -28.51 -10.34 21.74
N ALA A 229 -28.61 -9.26 20.97
CA ALA A 229 -27.53 -8.28 20.80
C ALA A 229 -27.37 -7.36 22.03
N GLN A 230 -26.12 -7.06 22.38
CA GLN A 230 -25.78 -6.16 23.50
C GLN A 230 -25.60 -4.71 23.06
N SER A 231 -25.25 -4.45 21.80
CA SER A 231 -25.03 -3.10 21.27
C SER A 231 -26.03 -2.77 20.16
N LEU A 232 -27.15 -2.13 20.54
CA LEU A 232 -28.22 -1.72 19.65
C LEU A 232 -28.46 -0.22 19.77
N PHE A 233 -28.82 0.45 18.67
CA PHE A 233 -29.32 1.83 18.67
C PHE A 233 -30.76 1.87 18.16
N GLY A 234 -31.73 2.12 19.04
CA GLY A 234 -33.15 2.14 18.67
C GLY A 234 -34.08 2.23 19.87
N VAL A 235 -35.22 1.57 19.80
CA VAL A 235 -36.27 1.61 20.83
C VAL A 235 -36.45 0.21 21.42
N LYS A 236 -36.47 0.14 22.75
CA LYS A 236 -36.83 -1.06 23.51
C LYS A 236 -37.99 -0.74 24.44
N THR A 237 -38.94 -1.65 24.54
CA THR A 237 -40.06 -1.55 25.47
C THR A 237 -40.21 -2.87 26.23
N GLN A 238 -40.53 -2.77 27.52
CA GLN A 238 -40.83 -3.90 28.38
C GLN A 238 -42.22 -3.70 28.97
N LEU A 239 -43.11 -4.67 28.74
CA LEU A 239 -44.48 -4.69 29.22
C LEU A 239 -44.65 -5.89 30.17
N GLN A 240 -45.36 -5.71 31.27
CA GLN A 240 -45.66 -6.78 32.21
C GLN A 240 -47.18 -6.91 32.39
N PHE A 241 -47.71 -8.06 32.01
CA PHE A 241 -49.10 -8.47 32.17
C PHE A 241 -49.17 -9.55 33.24
N GLY A 242 -49.22 -9.15 34.51
CA GLY A 242 -49.18 -10.08 35.65
C GLY A 242 -47.85 -10.84 35.71
N LYS A 243 -47.89 -12.15 35.43
CA LYS A 243 -46.71 -13.03 35.37
C LYS A 243 -46.12 -13.19 33.96
N THR A 244 -46.63 -12.46 32.98
CA THR A 244 -46.10 -12.47 31.61
C THR A 244 -45.35 -11.17 31.33
N THR A 245 -44.08 -11.27 30.96
CA THR A 245 -43.24 -10.15 30.53
C THR A 245 -43.05 -10.21 29.02
N VAL A 246 -43.35 -9.12 28.32
CA VAL A 246 -43.11 -8.97 26.88
C VAL A 246 -42.07 -7.89 26.69
N THR A 247 -40.93 -8.24 26.12
CA THR A 247 -39.88 -7.29 25.73
C THR A 247 -39.83 -7.21 24.21
N ALA A 248 -39.96 -6.00 23.66
CA ALA A 248 -39.86 -5.76 22.23
C ALA A 248 -38.77 -4.74 21.95
N VAL A 249 -38.00 -4.98 20.89
CA VAL A 249 -36.89 -4.12 20.45
C VAL A 249 -36.99 -3.89 18.96
N PHE A 250 -36.75 -2.64 18.59
CA PHE A 250 -36.68 -2.19 17.21
C PHE A 250 -35.49 -1.25 17.06
N SER A 251 -34.42 -1.72 16.45
CA SER A 251 -33.13 -1.03 16.49
C SER A 251 -32.26 -1.32 15.30
N GLU A 252 -31.21 -0.53 15.17
CA GLU A 252 -30.04 -0.84 14.37
C GLU A 252 -28.99 -1.56 15.24
N GLN A 253 -28.45 -2.68 14.78
CA GLN A 253 -27.37 -3.38 15.45
C GLN A 253 -26.04 -2.78 15.03
N ARG A 254 -25.25 -2.31 16.01
CA ARG A 254 -23.95 -1.64 15.80
C ARG A 254 -22.76 -2.55 16.10
N SER A 255 -22.96 -3.85 15.96
CA SER A 255 -22.00 -4.86 16.36
C SER A 255 -22.03 -6.08 15.45
N GLN A 256 -20.96 -6.87 15.51
CA GLN A 256 -20.84 -8.16 14.85
C GLN A 256 -20.25 -9.19 15.81
N ASN A 257 -20.76 -10.41 15.77
CA ASN A 257 -20.14 -11.51 16.49
C ASN A 257 -18.86 -11.96 15.77
N ASN A 258 -17.73 -11.91 16.46
CA ASN A 258 -16.47 -12.50 16.06
C ASN A 258 -16.20 -13.75 16.91
N THR A 259 -15.66 -14.82 16.33
CA THR A 259 -15.33 -16.05 17.08
C THR A 259 -13.89 -16.44 16.81
N VAL A 260 -13.15 -16.67 17.89
CA VAL A 260 -11.76 -17.12 17.86
C VAL A 260 -11.66 -18.47 18.55
N VAL A 261 -10.94 -19.42 17.93
CA VAL A 261 -10.66 -20.73 18.51
C VAL A 261 -9.23 -20.74 19.02
N ALA A 262 -9.05 -21.13 20.28
CA ALA A 262 -7.75 -21.25 20.92
C ALA A 262 -7.54 -22.65 21.49
N GLN A 263 -6.29 -23.10 21.51
CA GLN A 263 -5.90 -24.40 22.07
C GLN A 263 -4.55 -24.24 22.77
N GLY A 264 -4.33 -24.92 23.90
CA GLY A 264 -3.03 -24.91 24.59
C GLY A 264 -2.48 -23.52 24.94
N GLY A 265 -3.35 -22.54 25.26
CA GLY A 265 -2.94 -21.21 25.71
C GLY A 265 -2.68 -20.14 24.63
N GLY A 266 -2.85 -20.44 23.34
CA GLY A 266 -2.66 -19.48 22.24
C GLY A 266 -3.72 -19.59 21.14
N THR A 267 -3.80 -18.58 20.28
CA THR A 267 -4.65 -18.60 19.07
C THR A 267 -4.05 -19.51 18.01
N LEU A 268 -4.88 -20.38 17.45
CA LEU A 268 -4.49 -21.26 16.36
C LEU A 268 -4.95 -20.63 15.05
N ASN A 269 -3.99 -20.28 14.21
CA ASN A 269 -4.25 -19.71 12.88
C ASN A 269 -4.06 -20.80 11.82
N GLU A 270 -4.99 -20.90 10.88
CA GLU A 270 -4.89 -21.80 9.74
C GLU A 270 -4.30 -21.06 8.53
N PHE A 271 -3.53 -21.78 7.72
CA PHE A 271 -3.06 -21.30 6.42
C PHE A 271 -3.32 -22.37 5.36
N GLU A 272 -3.55 -21.91 4.14
CA GLU A 272 -3.72 -22.75 2.96
C GLU A 272 -3.05 -22.06 1.77
N LEU A 273 -2.06 -22.74 1.18
CA LEU A 273 -1.32 -22.29 0.01
C LEU A 273 -1.44 -23.33 -1.10
N THR A 274 -1.25 -22.94 -2.35
CA THR A 274 -1.09 -23.86 -3.48
C THR A 274 0.38 -24.16 -3.75
N ALA A 275 0.68 -25.17 -4.58
CA ALA A 275 2.06 -25.42 -5.01
C ALA A 275 2.66 -24.20 -5.73
N LEU A 276 1.84 -23.42 -6.45
CA LEU A 276 2.25 -22.23 -7.18
C LEU A 276 2.55 -21.02 -6.26
N ASP A 277 2.13 -21.05 -5.00
CA ASP A 277 2.29 -19.94 -4.04
C ASP A 277 3.67 -19.91 -3.36
N TYR A 278 4.73 -20.32 -4.06
CA TYR A 278 6.10 -20.21 -3.55
C TYR A 278 6.51 -18.73 -3.39
N ASP A 279 7.47 -18.46 -2.50
CA ASP A 279 7.98 -17.12 -2.17
C ASP A 279 9.03 -16.69 -3.22
N GLU A 280 8.56 -16.10 -4.32
CA GLU A 280 9.36 -15.69 -5.49
C GLU A 280 10.23 -14.43 -5.24
N ASP A 281 11.32 -14.29 -6.01
CA ASP A 281 12.28 -13.15 -5.99
C ASP A 281 12.89 -12.83 -4.60
N ARG A 282 12.99 -13.84 -3.73
CA ARG A 282 13.50 -13.70 -2.35
C ARG A 282 14.62 -14.68 -2.00
N HIS A 283 14.59 -15.86 -2.58
CA HIS A 283 15.46 -16.97 -2.22
C HIS A 283 16.29 -17.40 -3.42
N PHE A 284 17.61 -17.45 -3.28
CA PHE A 284 18.52 -17.74 -4.39
C PHE A 284 19.66 -18.66 -3.95
N PHE A 285 19.96 -19.67 -4.76
CA PHE A 285 21.21 -20.41 -4.68
C PHE A 285 22.38 -19.52 -5.08
N LEU A 286 23.56 -19.76 -4.50
CA LEU A 286 24.76 -18.97 -4.81
C LEU A 286 25.42 -19.34 -6.15
N SER A 287 25.17 -20.55 -6.66
CA SER A 287 25.74 -21.11 -7.89
C SER A 287 24.98 -22.37 -8.26
N GLN A 288 25.10 -22.80 -9.52
CA GLN A 288 24.52 -24.05 -10.04
C GLN A 288 24.95 -25.27 -9.22
N PHE A 289 26.20 -25.29 -8.74
CA PHE A 289 26.70 -26.36 -7.88
C PHE A 289 25.86 -26.54 -6.60
N PHE A 290 25.46 -25.44 -5.95
CA PHE A 290 24.66 -25.52 -4.72
C PHE A 290 23.25 -25.99 -4.97
N ARG A 291 22.66 -25.58 -6.10
CA ARG A 291 21.35 -26.07 -6.57
C ARG A 291 21.40 -27.58 -6.75
N ASP A 292 22.35 -28.08 -7.55
CA ASP A 292 22.43 -29.50 -7.90
C ASP A 292 22.77 -30.39 -6.70
N GLN A 293 23.56 -29.87 -5.77
CA GLN A 293 23.93 -30.61 -4.57
C GLN A 293 22.84 -30.60 -3.49
N TYR A 294 21.85 -29.69 -3.56
CA TYR A 294 20.83 -29.49 -2.53
C TYR A 294 20.07 -30.77 -2.19
N ASP A 295 19.54 -31.45 -3.22
CA ASP A 295 18.74 -32.67 -3.08
C ASP A 295 19.50 -33.83 -2.44
N THR A 296 20.79 -33.94 -2.77
CA THR A 296 21.71 -34.95 -2.24
C THR A 296 22.17 -34.60 -0.83
N ALA A 297 22.41 -33.31 -0.56
CA ALA A 297 22.79 -32.82 0.76
C ALA A 297 21.68 -33.04 1.79
N LEU A 298 20.42 -32.95 1.38
CA LEU A 298 19.24 -33.19 2.23
C LEU A 298 18.64 -34.58 2.10
N GLU A 299 19.28 -35.51 1.39
CA GLU A 299 18.79 -36.90 1.27
C GLU A 299 18.67 -37.62 2.62
N SER A 300 19.40 -37.19 3.65
CA SER A 300 19.38 -37.81 4.99
C SER A 300 19.26 -36.81 6.13
N TYR A 301 18.46 -35.74 5.95
CA TYR A 301 18.20 -34.79 7.04
C TYR A 301 17.69 -35.52 8.31
N PRO A 302 18.04 -35.06 9.53
CA PRO A 302 18.59 -33.74 9.87
C PRO A 302 20.10 -33.57 9.61
N PHE A 303 20.83 -34.64 9.27
CA PHE A 303 22.23 -34.52 8.90
C PHE A 303 22.39 -34.03 7.46
N ILE A 304 22.96 -32.84 7.30
CA ILE A 304 23.27 -32.25 5.98
C ILE A 304 24.55 -32.89 5.44
N ARG A 305 24.42 -33.65 4.33
CA ARG A 305 25.52 -34.31 3.61
C ARG A 305 26.26 -33.33 2.70
N SER A 306 26.80 -32.27 3.29
CA SER A 306 27.64 -31.28 2.61
C SER A 306 28.96 -31.12 3.35
N GLN A 307 30.05 -31.02 2.59
CA GLN A 307 31.37 -30.64 3.11
C GLN A 307 31.64 -29.15 2.96
N VAL A 308 30.69 -28.41 2.38
CA VAL A 308 30.82 -26.98 2.17
C VAL A 308 30.55 -26.24 3.47
N GLN A 309 31.38 -25.24 3.75
CA GLN A 309 31.10 -24.22 4.74
C GLN A 309 31.43 -22.84 4.17
N ILE A 310 30.41 -22.01 3.95
CA ILE A 310 30.57 -20.62 3.53
C ILE A 310 31.14 -19.81 4.70
N THR A 311 32.29 -19.19 4.47
CA THR A 311 33.03 -18.42 5.48
C THR A 311 32.79 -16.91 5.35
N ARG A 312 32.50 -16.44 4.13
CA ARG A 312 32.24 -15.02 3.84
C ARG A 312 31.28 -14.90 2.67
N LEU A 313 30.37 -13.94 2.76
CA LEU A 313 29.40 -13.61 1.72
C LEU A 313 29.15 -12.10 1.72
N GLU A 314 29.17 -11.50 0.53
CA GLU A 314 28.74 -10.13 0.28
C GLU A 314 27.65 -10.16 -0.79
N VAL A 315 26.54 -9.48 -0.52
CA VAL A 315 25.37 -9.42 -1.40
C VAL A 315 25.14 -7.97 -1.77
N TRP A 316 24.94 -7.71 -3.06
CA TRP A 316 24.80 -6.38 -3.65
C TRP A 316 23.52 -6.33 -4.47
N VAL A 317 22.81 -5.20 -4.37
CA VAL A 317 21.54 -4.96 -5.07
C VAL A 317 21.51 -3.54 -5.64
N THR A 318 20.68 -3.31 -6.65
CA THR A 318 20.31 -1.97 -7.16
C THR A 318 19.93 -1.01 -6.02
N ASN A 319 20.34 0.26 -6.10
CA ASN A 319 20.23 1.22 -5.00
C ASN A 319 19.07 2.22 -5.16
N ARG A 320 17.84 1.70 -5.23
CA ARG A 320 16.61 2.53 -5.32
C ARG A 320 16.38 3.45 -4.12
N SER A 321 16.99 3.12 -2.98
CA SER A 321 16.87 3.90 -1.74
C SER A 321 17.87 5.07 -1.65
N GLN A 322 18.70 5.27 -2.67
CA GLN A 322 19.75 6.29 -2.72
C GLN A 322 20.63 6.33 -1.46
N GLN A 323 21.03 5.14 -0.97
CA GLN A 323 21.96 5.06 0.15
C GLN A 323 23.35 5.50 -0.29
N THR A 324 24.02 6.29 0.54
CA THR A 324 25.33 6.88 0.23
C THR A 324 26.51 6.15 0.90
N LEU A 325 26.23 5.15 1.74
CA LEU A 325 27.24 4.43 2.52
C LEU A 325 27.42 3.01 2.00
N ASN A 326 28.68 2.54 1.96
CA ASN A 326 29.06 1.20 1.51
C ASN A 326 28.52 0.85 0.11
N VAL A 327 28.54 1.82 -0.81
CA VAL A 327 28.19 1.63 -2.22
C VAL A 327 29.43 1.39 -3.07
N ARG A 328 29.26 0.65 -4.17
CA ARG A 328 30.31 0.36 -5.16
C ARG A 328 29.73 0.19 -6.56
N ASN A 329 30.53 0.48 -7.56
CA ASN A 329 30.27 0.04 -8.93
C ASN A 329 30.59 -1.45 -9.06
N LEU A 330 29.75 -2.19 -9.78
CA LEU A 330 29.95 -3.60 -10.01
C LEU A 330 29.57 -3.98 -11.44
N VAL A 331 30.22 -5.04 -11.91
CA VAL A 331 29.86 -5.81 -13.09
C VAL A 331 29.58 -7.22 -12.61
N ALA A 332 28.32 -7.63 -12.72
CA ALA A 332 27.87 -8.94 -12.30
C ALA A 332 27.75 -9.85 -13.52
N LEU A 333 28.59 -10.86 -13.59
CA LEU A 333 28.63 -11.83 -14.69
C LEU A 333 27.81 -13.07 -14.32
N GLN A 334 26.98 -13.57 -15.24
CA GLN A 334 26.16 -14.76 -15.03
C GLN A 334 27.01 -16.02 -14.84
N ASP A 335 27.91 -16.26 -15.79
CA ASP A 335 28.68 -17.50 -15.89
C ASP A 335 29.92 -17.50 -14.99
N LEU A 336 30.16 -16.45 -14.18
CA LEU A 336 31.35 -16.34 -13.35
C LEU A 336 31.48 -17.54 -12.40
N GLY A 337 32.64 -18.19 -12.52
CA GLY A 337 33.07 -19.29 -11.67
C GLY A 337 32.28 -20.59 -11.85
N GLU A 338 31.46 -20.71 -12.89
CA GLU A 338 30.74 -21.95 -13.24
C GLU A 338 31.63 -22.86 -14.12
N PRO A 339 31.94 -24.10 -13.69
CA PRO A 339 32.84 -25.00 -14.42
C PRO A 339 32.16 -25.86 -15.49
N ILE A 340 30.83 -25.99 -15.47
CA ILE A 340 30.07 -26.92 -16.31
C ILE A 340 29.50 -26.18 -17.53
N LYS A 341 29.95 -26.57 -18.73
CA LYS A 341 29.56 -25.95 -20.00
C LYS A 341 28.04 -25.87 -20.18
N GLU A 342 27.33 -26.97 -19.93
CA GLU A 342 25.89 -27.08 -20.18
C GLU A 342 25.05 -26.23 -19.21
N LYS A 343 25.66 -25.64 -18.18
CA LYS A 343 25.00 -24.78 -17.18
C LYS A 343 25.39 -23.32 -17.28
N THR A 344 26.00 -22.94 -18.40
CA THR A 344 26.43 -21.57 -18.71
C THR A 344 25.81 -21.10 -20.00
N ARG A 345 25.47 -19.82 -20.08
CA ARG A 345 24.86 -19.26 -21.29
C ARG A 345 25.81 -19.34 -22.48
N ILE A 346 27.07 -18.96 -22.27
CA ILE A 346 28.11 -19.02 -23.32
C ILE A 346 28.31 -20.46 -23.82
N GLY A 347 28.27 -21.44 -22.92
CA GLY A 347 28.43 -22.85 -23.25
C GLY A 347 27.25 -23.45 -24.00
N ILE A 348 26.01 -23.12 -23.61
CA ILE A 348 24.79 -23.54 -24.31
C ILE A 348 24.76 -22.96 -25.74
N ALA A 349 25.18 -21.70 -25.90
CA ALA A 349 25.30 -21.06 -27.20
C ALA A 349 26.45 -21.60 -28.07
N ASN A 350 27.32 -22.48 -27.53
CA ASN A 350 28.59 -22.90 -28.13
C ASN A 350 29.48 -21.71 -28.54
N GLY A 351 29.41 -20.64 -27.76
CA GLY A 351 30.15 -19.40 -27.96
C GLY A 351 31.52 -19.39 -27.28
N GLU A 352 31.86 -20.41 -26.50
CA GLU A 352 33.07 -20.40 -25.68
C GLU A 352 34.35 -20.54 -26.52
N PRO A 353 35.41 -19.76 -26.26
CA PRO A 353 36.73 -20.02 -26.82
C PRO A 353 37.31 -21.36 -26.38
N ALA A 354 38.23 -21.89 -27.19
CA ALA A 354 38.91 -23.14 -26.85
C ALA A 354 39.72 -22.99 -25.56
N GLY A 355 39.38 -23.79 -24.54
CA GLY A 355 40.03 -23.74 -23.23
C GLY A 355 39.31 -22.89 -22.18
N PHE A 356 38.16 -22.29 -22.51
CA PHE A 356 37.41 -21.40 -21.60
C PHE A 356 37.08 -22.02 -20.23
N PHE A 357 36.74 -23.31 -20.19
CA PHE A 357 36.43 -24.03 -18.95
C PHE A 357 37.68 -24.74 -18.41
N ASN A 358 38.15 -24.31 -17.24
CA ASN A 358 39.35 -24.77 -16.57
C ASN A 358 39.04 -25.88 -15.56
N ILE A 359 38.62 -27.05 -16.09
CA ILE A 359 38.22 -28.20 -15.30
C ILE A 359 39.45 -28.88 -14.68
N LEU A 360 39.58 -28.80 -13.35
CA LEU A 360 40.59 -29.54 -12.60
C LEU A 360 40.19 -31.01 -12.44
N ALA A 361 41.15 -31.92 -12.56
CA ALA A 361 40.92 -33.37 -12.41
C ALA A 361 40.43 -33.76 -11.00
N ALA A 362 40.72 -32.94 -9.98
CA ALA A 362 40.16 -33.07 -8.64
C ALA A 362 39.07 -32.00 -8.46
N ASN A 363 37.87 -32.41 -8.05
CA ASN A 363 36.71 -31.55 -7.82
C ASN A 363 36.30 -30.71 -9.06
N PRO A 364 35.93 -31.35 -10.18
CA PRO A 364 35.64 -30.66 -11.44
C PRO A 364 34.45 -29.70 -11.34
N ASP A 365 33.49 -29.98 -10.47
CA ASP A 365 32.20 -29.27 -10.40
C ASP A 365 32.17 -28.11 -9.40
N LEU A 366 33.27 -27.85 -8.68
CA LEU A 366 33.31 -26.82 -7.63
C LEU A 366 33.40 -25.40 -8.22
N PRO A 367 32.51 -24.48 -7.79
CA PRO A 367 32.52 -23.11 -8.29
C PRO A 367 33.70 -22.33 -7.69
N ARG A 368 34.48 -21.67 -8.54
CA ARG A 368 35.65 -20.87 -8.17
C ARG A 368 35.99 -19.90 -9.29
N ASN A 369 36.62 -18.77 -9.02
CA ASN A 369 37.02 -17.82 -10.07
C ASN A 369 37.84 -18.49 -11.18
N GLU A 370 38.84 -19.31 -10.82
CA GLU A 370 39.68 -20.08 -11.75
C GLU A 370 38.94 -21.21 -12.50
N ALA A 371 37.61 -21.37 -12.35
CA ALA A 371 36.85 -22.42 -13.03
C ALA A 371 36.66 -22.13 -14.52
N ASN A 372 36.70 -20.86 -14.90
CA ASN A 372 36.62 -20.41 -16.29
C ASN A 372 37.41 -19.13 -16.53
N ASP A 373 37.56 -18.72 -17.79
CA ASP A 373 38.40 -17.57 -18.16
C ASP A 373 37.75 -16.20 -17.87
N PHE A 374 36.61 -16.17 -17.16
CA PHE A 374 36.07 -14.96 -16.50
C PHE A 374 36.72 -14.69 -15.13
N ASP A 375 37.80 -15.40 -14.79
CA ASP A 375 38.58 -15.17 -13.58
C ASP A 375 39.06 -13.71 -13.47
N PRO A 376 38.61 -12.95 -12.46
CA PRO A 376 39.06 -11.57 -12.25
C PRO A 376 40.57 -11.45 -12.00
N ALA A 377 41.25 -12.52 -11.55
CA ALA A 377 42.69 -12.53 -11.35
C ALA A 377 43.50 -12.55 -12.66
N LEU A 378 42.85 -12.86 -13.79
CA LEU A 378 43.48 -12.94 -15.12
C LEU A 378 43.19 -11.72 -16.01
N ILE A 379 42.51 -10.70 -15.49
CA ILE A 379 42.24 -9.43 -16.18
C ILE A 379 43.55 -8.83 -16.69
N GLY A 380 43.61 -8.54 -18.00
CA GLY A 380 44.80 -8.01 -18.66
C GLY A 380 46.01 -8.97 -18.73
N SER A 381 45.87 -10.19 -18.22
CA SER A 381 46.97 -11.15 -17.98
C SER A 381 46.72 -12.54 -18.58
N GLY A 382 45.97 -12.61 -19.68
CA GLY A 382 45.78 -13.83 -20.48
C GLY A 382 44.42 -14.54 -20.33
N GLY A 383 43.49 -13.99 -19.53
CA GLY A 383 42.07 -14.38 -19.54
C GLY A 383 41.26 -13.71 -20.66
N ILE A 384 39.93 -13.86 -20.64
CA ILE A 384 39.03 -13.22 -21.61
C ILE A 384 38.70 -11.77 -21.23
N LEU A 385 38.70 -11.47 -19.94
CA LEU A 385 38.41 -10.13 -19.44
C LEU A 385 39.59 -9.18 -19.65
N THR A 386 39.34 -8.01 -20.21
CA THR A 386 40.32 -6.94 -20.42
C THR A 386 40.24 -5.91 -19.28
N GLU A 387 41.18 -4.95 -19.22
CA GLU A 387 41.14 -3.88 -18.21
C GLU A 387 39.91 -2.97 -18.38
N GLU A 388 39.29 -2.92 -19.57
CA GLU A 388 38.10 -2.10 -19.84
C GLU A 388 36.90 -2.53 -18.98
N ILE A 389 36.84 -3.80 -18.53
CA ILE A 389 35.76 -4.23 -17.63
C ILE A 389 35.75 -3.49 -16.29
N ARG A 390 36.86 -2.82 -15.93
CA ARG A 390 37.02 -2.06 -14.69
C ARG A 390 36.41 -0.68 -14.75
N ASP A 391 36.17 -0.10 -15.93
CA ASP A 391 35.42 1.15 -16.07
C ASP A 391 33.99 0.81 -16.51
N ILE A 392 33.01 1.40 -15.83
CA ILE A 392 31.59 1.14 -16.07
C ILE A 392 31.17 1.52 -17.50
N ALA A 393 31.82 2.53 -18.08
CA ALA A 393 31.52 3.04 -19.41
C ALA A 393 32.06 2.16 -20.54
N THR A 394 33.06 1.32 -20.28
CA THR A 394 33.73 0.48 -21.31
C THR A 394 33.58 -1.01 -21.04
N VAL A 395 32.62 -1.41 -20.18
CA VAL A 395 32.36 -2.81 -19.84
C VAL A 395 32.04 -3.66 -21.07
N ASP A 396 31.33 -3.11 -22.06
CA ASP A 396 30.98 -3.83 -23.30
C ASP A 396 32.24 -4.22 -24.09
N ASP A 397 33.24 -3.33 -24.17
CA ASP A 397 34.57 -3.58 -24.73
C ASP A 397 35.48 -4.42 -23.80
N GLY A 398 35.00 -4.75 -22.60
CA GLY A 398 35.66 -5.50 -21.54
C GLY A 398 35.94 -6.97 -21.85
N PHE A 399 35.46 -7.48 -22.99
CA PHE A 399 35.47 -8.90 -23.30
C PHE A 399 36.18 -9.24 -24.61
N SER A 400 37.18 -10.13 -24.54
CA SER A 400 37.93 -10.59 -25.71
C SER A 400 37.46 -11.97 -26.21
N ILE A 401 36.30 -12.03 -26.87
CA ILE A 401 35.74 -13.27 -27.43
C ILE A 401 35.92 -13.35 -28.96
N ALA A 402 36.75 -14.29 -29.42
CA ALA A 402 37.11 -14.42 -30.84
C ALA A 402 36.18 -15.33 -31.68
N THR A 403 35.17 -15.96 -31.07
CA THR A 403 34.33 -17.03 -31.66
C THR A 403 33.07 -16.52 -32.36
N GLY A 404 32.84 -15.20 -32.39
CA GLY A 404 31.65 -14.58 -32.98
C GLY A 404 30.42 -14.58 -32.06
N TYR A 405 30.55 -15.07 -30.82
CA TYR A 405 29.55 -14.86 -29.77
C TYR A 405 29.55 -13.39 -29.36
N GLN A 406 28.39 -12.74 -29.48
CA GLN A 406 28.17 -11.38 -29.00
C GLN A 406 27.69 -11.46 -27.57
N ILE A 407 28.43 -10.84 -26.65
CA ILE A 407 28.02 -10.72 -25.25
C ILE A 407 26.99 -9.60 -25.18
N ASN A 408 25.92 -9.81 -24.40
CA ASN A 408 24.86 -8.82 -24.26
C ASN A 408 24.64 -8.45 -22.80
N GLN A 409 24.57 -7.15 -22.53
CA GLN A 409 24.12 -6.64 -21.23
C GLN A 409 22.66 -7.05 -20.96
N GLY A 410 22.36 -7.35 -19.69
CA GLY A 410 21.07 -7.87 -19.24
C GLY A 410 20.95 -9.39 -19.30
N PHE A 411 21.69 -10.07 -20.18
CA PHE A 411 21.70 -11.53 -20.28
C PHE A 411 23.02 -12.14 -19.78
N ASP A 412 24.15 -11.75 -20.35
CA ASP A 412 25.46 -12.30 -19.97
C ASP A 412 26.03 -11.64 -18.71
N TYR A 413 25.79 -10.34 -18.58
CA TYR A 413 26.20 -9.53 -17.45
C TYR A 413 25.19 -8.42 -17.13
N ALA A 414 25.24 -7.91 -15.91
CA ALA A 414 24.53 -6.69 -15.51
C ALA A 414 25.52 -5.70 -14.88
N ILE A 415 25.28 -4.42 -15.12
CA ILE A 415 26.06 -3.32 -14.55
C ILE A 415 25.21 -2.68 -13.46
N LEU A 416 25.85 -2.29 -12.36
CA LEU A 416 25.25 -1.38 -11.38
C LEU A 416 26.27 -0.31 -10.97
N GLU A 417 25.83 0.94 -11.00
CA GLU A 417 26.54 2.05 -10.39
C GLU A 417 25.98 2.30 -8.99
N ASN A 418 26.84 2.63 -8.01
CA ASN A 418 26.42 2.84 -6.62
C ASN A 418 25.57 1.70 -6.00
N ALA A 419 25.84 0.45 -6.38
CA ALA A 419 25.13 -0.71 -5.86
C ALA A 419 25.22 -0.76 -4.33
N ARG A 420 24.10 -1.07 -3.68
CA ARG A 420 24.01 -1.14 -2.22
C ARG A 420 24.45 -2.51 -1.71
N LYS A 421 25.40 -2.53 -0.78
CA LYS A 421 25.73 -3.74 -0.02
C LYS A 421 24.65 -4.04 1.02
N LEU A 422 24.12 -5.26 1.01
CA LEU A 422 23.18 -5.73 2.02
C LEU A 422 23.90 -6.18 3.30
N GLU A 423 23.25 -5.96 4.44
CA GLU A 423 23.73 -6.39 5.76
C GLU A 423 23.11 -7.72 6.20
N GLN A 424 23.96 -8.67 6.60
CA GLN A 424 23.51 -9.96 7.15
C GLN A 424 22.72 -9.77 8.45
N GLY A 425 21.60 -10.49 8.59
CA GLY A 425 20.72 -10.47 9.76
C GLY A 425 19.72 -9.31 9.76
N ARG A 426 20.00 -8.21 9.03
CA ARG A 426 19.07 -7.11 8.81
C ARG A 426 18.36 -7.21 7.47
N ASP A 427 19.12 -7.40 6.39
CA ASP A 427 18.61 -7.36 5.02
C ASP A 427 18.49 -8.76 4.43
N TYR A 428 19.37 -9.69 4.81
CA TYR A 428 19.31 -11.09 4.36
C TYR A 428 19.87 -12.08 5.40
N ASN A 429 19.51 -13.35 5.24
CA ASN A 429 20.11 -14.49 5.91
C ASN A 429 20.62 -15.49 4.87
N PHE A 430 21.50 -16.43 5.25
CA PHE A 430 21.99 -17.46 4.33
C PHE A 430 22.26 -18.77 5.07
N ASN A 431 22.19 -19.88 4.33
CA ASN A 431 22.56 -21.20 4.84
C ASN A 431 24.01 -21.53 4.46
N SER A 432 24.89 -21.61 5.46
CA SER A 432 26.33 -21.81 5.22
C SER A 432 26.73 -23.17 4.65
N GLN A 433 25.89 -24.20 4.77
CA GLN A 433 26.20 -25.57 4.31
C GLN A 433 25.51 -25.92 2.99
N LEU A 434 24.31 -25.36 2.75
CA LEU A 434 23.51 -25.59 1.55
C LEU A 434 23.73 -24.53 0.45
N GLY A 435 24.28 -23.37 0.80
CA GLY A 435 24.69 -22.35 -0.17
C GLY A 435 23.55 -21.64 -0.89
N TYR A 436 22.59 -21.12 -0.11
CA TYR A 436 21.55 -20.22 -0.60
C TYR A 436 21.36 -19.02 0.34
N ILE A 437 20.83 -17.94 -0.22
CA ILE A 437 20.47 -16.70 0.49
C ILE A 437 18.95 -16.57 0.56
N SER A 438 18.48 -15.85 1.57
CA SER A 438 17.08 -15.53 1.79
C SER A 438 16.99 -14.07 2.20
N LEU A 439 16.46 -13.25 1.30
CA LEU A 439 16.29 -11.82 1.54
C LEU A 439 15.11 -11.58 2.49
N ASN A 440 15.19 -10.55 3.32
CA ASN A 440 14.08 -10.18 4.21
C ASN A 440 13.00 -9.36 3.46
N GLN A 441 13.38 -8.76 2.34
CA GLN A 441 12.49 -8.07 1.41
C GLN A 441 12.53 -8.79 0.06
N ARG A 442 11.38 -8.87 -0.60
CA ARG A 442 11.30 -9.40 -1.96
C ARG A 442 11.88 -8.34 -2.92
N LEU A 443 12.66 -8.77 -3.90
CA LEU A 443 13.17 -7.88 -4.95
C LEU A 443 12.10 -7.54 -5.97
N SER A 444 12.20 -6.35 -6.57
CA SER A 444 11.41 -6.03 -7.76
C SER A 444 11.98 -6.73 -9.00
N ASN A 445 11.18 -6.90 -10.04
CA ASN A 445 11.58 -7.65 -11.25
C ASN A 445 12.71 -6.97 -12.04
N ASP A 446 12.79 -5.65 -11.98
CA ASP A 446 13.80 -4.78 -12.58
C ASP A 446 15.12 -4.73 -11.77
N GLU A 447 15.13 -5.20 -10.51
CA GLU A 447 16.35 -5.14 -9.68
C GLU A 447 17.37 -6.25 -10.01
N VAL A 448 18.65 -5.88 -9.96
CA VAL A 448 19.78 -6.78 -10.13
C VAL A 448 20.28 -7.26 -8.77
N LEU A 449 20.60 -8.56 -8.66
CA LEU A 449 21.18 -9.17 -7.47
C LEU A 449 22.50 -9.84 -7.81
N ALA A 450 23.56 -9.42 -7.12
CA ALA A 450 24.91 -9.93 -7.31
C ALA A 450 25.56 -10.36 -5.98
N VAL A 451 26.47 -11.33 -6.05
CA VAL A 451 27.17 -11.85 -4.87
C VAL A 451 28.66 -12.08 -5.12
N ALA A 452 29.44 -11.94 -4.04
CA ALA A 452 30.75 -12.56 -3.91
C ALA A 452 30.76 -13.43 -2.65
N PHE A 453 31.31 -14.64 -2.76
CA PHE A 453 31.35 -15.56 -1.65
C PHE A 453 32.64 -16.37 -1.60
N GLN A 454 32.98 -16.79 -0.39
CA GLN A 454 34.13 -17.62 -0.09
C GLN A 454 33.67 -18.77 0.80
N TYR A 455 34.08 -19.97 0.43
CA TYR A 455 33.71 -21.17 1.15
C TYR A 455 34.90 -22.11 1.29
N THR A 456 34.76 -23.06 2.20
CA THR A 456 35.72 -24.15 2.39
C THR A 456 35.11 -25.47 1.96
N TYR A 457 35.90 -26.30 1.29
CA TYR A 457 35.54 -27.67 0.93
C TYR A 457 36.75 -28.56 1.20
N SER A 458 36.57 -29.61 2.02
CA SER A 458 37.66 -30.52 2.42
C SER A 458 38.92 -29.81 2.99
N GLY A 459 38.77 -28.61 3.57
CA GLY A 459 39.86 -27.83 4.17
C GLY A 459 40.57 -26.85 3.21
N GLU A 460 40.23 -26.87 1.93
CA GLU A 460 40.68 -25.88 0.94
C GLU A 460 39.68 -24.72 0.82
N VAL A 461 40.18 -23.55 0.47
CA VAL A 461 39.40 -22.31 0.34
C VAL A 461 39.14 -22.03 -1.13
N TYR A 462 37.88 -21.77 -1.46
CA TYR A 462 37.42 -21.42 -2.79
C TYR A 462 36.70 -20.07 -2.72
N GLN A 463 36.83 -19.27 -3.78
CA GLN A 463 36.22 -17.93 -3.88
C GLN A 463 35.59 -17.76 -5.26
N VAL A 464 34.42 -17.12 -5.27
CA VAL A 464 33.72 -16.67 -6.49
C VAL A 464 33.39 -15.19 -6.33
N GLY A 465 33.74 -14.38 -7.34
CA GLY A 465 33.65 -12.93 -7.32
C GLY A 465 34.78 -12.25 -6.54
N GLU A 466 34.67 -10.93 -6.42
CA GLU A 466 35.60 -10.07 -5.69
C GLU A 466 34.92 -9.41 -4.48
N PHE A 467 35.64 -9.32 -3.36
CA PHE A 467 35.14 -8.60 -2.19
C PHE A 467 35.57 -7.14 -2.23
N ALA A 468 34.76 -6.23 -1.69
CA ALA A 468 35.09 -4.80 -1.66
C ALA A 468 36.39 -4.47 -0.88
N ASN A 469 36.82 -5.36 0.02
CA ASN A 469 38.07 -5.22 0.77
C ASN A 469 39.22 -6.06 0.18
N GLY A 470 39.09 -6.54 -1.06
CA GLY A 470 39.98 -7.52 -1.70
C GLY A 470 41.27 -6.96 -2.32
N GLY A 471 41.41 -5.64 -2.43
CA GLY A 471 42.62 -4.98 -2.92
C GLY A 471 42.41 -3.96 -4.04
N ILE A 472 41.18 -3.83 -4.57
CA ILE A 472 40.82 -2.86 -5.61
C ILE A 472 40.20 -1.62 -4.96
N ASP A 473 40.88 -0.48 -5.08
CA ASP A 473 40.37 0.80 -4.60
C ASP A 473 39.14 1.23 -5.41
N ALA A 474 38.21 1.95 -4.77
CA ALA A 474 36.98 2.44 -5.42
C ALA A 474 37.25 3.41 -6.55
N THR A 475 38.32 4.17 -6.38
CA THR A 475 38.74 5.23 -7.27
C THR A 475 40.24 5.18 -7.35
N THR A 476 40.74 5.06 -8.57
CA THR A 476 42.16 5.23 -8.87
C THR A 476 42.34 6.54 -9.64
N VAL A 477 43.28 7.37 -9.18
CA VAL A 477 43.60 8.65 -9.82
C VAL A 477 44.97 8.52 -10.50
N SER A 478 44.99 8.62 -11.82
CA SER A 478 46.23 8.65 -12.60
C SER A 478 46.90 10.03 -12.51
N GLY A 479 48.21 10.07 -12.26
CA GLY A 479 48.97 11.30 -12.08
C GLY A 479 49.45 11.91 -13.39
N GLY A 480 48.63 12.76 -14.01
CA GLY A 480 48.93 13.53 -15.23
C GLY A 480 48.74 15.05 -15.09
N VAL A 481 48.91 15.81 -16.18
CA VAL A 481 48.57 17.25 -16.24
C VAL A 481 47.05 17.46 -16.13
N THR A 482 46.28 16.48 -16.63
CA THR A 482 44.85 16.26 -16.37
C THR A 482 44.73 14.96 -15.55
N PRO A 483 44.21 14.98 -14.32
CA PRO A 483 44.01 13.76 -13.54
C PRO A 483 42.86 12.94 -14.12
N GLU A 484 43.13 11.71 -14.54
CA GLU A 484 42.10 10.76 -14.95
C GLU A 484 41.67 9.95 -13.72
N ILE A 485 40.37 9.98 -13.42
CA ILE A 485 39.76 9.15 -12.38
C ILE A 485 39.08 7.97 -13.05
N SER A 486 39.44 6.77 -12.64
CA SER A 486 38.69 5.56 -12.96
C SER A 486 37.99 5.06 -11.70
N ASN A 487 36.66 4.95 -11.79
CA ASN A 487 35.80 4.40 -10.75
C ASN A 487 35.72 2.88 -10.93
N ASN A 488 36.66 2.15 -10.30
CA ASN A 488 36.81 0.72 -10.56
C ASN A 488 35.56 -0.08 -10.18
N THR A 489 35.11 -0.92 -11.10
CA THR A 489 34.05 -1.91 -10.90
C THR A 489 34.59 -3.18 -10.21
N LEU A 490 33.75 -3.78 -9.36
CA LEU A 490 33.98 -5.11 -8.82
C LEU A 490 33.37 -6.16 -9.73
N VAL A 491 34.09 -7.24 -10.02
CA VAL A 491 33.55 -8.38 -10.78
C VAL A 491 32.88 -9.36 -9.83
N LEU A 492 31.58 -9.57 -10.00
CA LEU A 492 30.74 -10.37 -9.11
C LEU A 492 29.95 -11.43 -9.87
N LYS A 493 29.37 -12.39 -9.15
CA LYS A 493 28.46 -13.36 -9.73
C LYS A 493 27.03 -12.83 -9.72
N LEU A 494 26.36 -12.89 -10.87
CA LEU A 494 24.96 -12.50 -11.02
C LEU A 494 24.02 -13.64 -10.57
N LEU A 495 23.04 -13.32 -9.72
CA LEU A 495 21.99 -14.25 -9.28
C LEU A 495 20.61 -13.91 -9.85
N LYS A 496 20.38 -12.63 -10.16
CA LYS A 496 19.19 -12.13 -10.86
C LYS A 496 19.56 -10.90 -11.66
N SER A 497 19.12 -10.84 -12.92
CA SER A 497 19.28 -9.70 -13.80
C SER A 497 18.02 -8.81 -13.82
N ASN A 498 18.13 -7.61 -14.41
CA ASN A 498 16.99 -6.72 -14.66
C ASN A 498 16.10 -7.23 -15.82
N ILE A 499 16.67 -8.03 -16.73
CA ILE A 499 15.93 -8.75 -17.76
C ILE A 499 15.80 -10.22 -17.32
N THR A 500 14.59 -10.76 -17.38
CA THR A 500 14.36 -12.17 -17.04
C THR A 500 14.15 -12.99 -18.29
N ASN A 501 15.01 -13.98 -18.52
CA ASN A 501 14.79 -15.01 -19.54
C ASN A 501 14.74 -16.37 -18.85
N VAL A 502 13.61 -17.05 -18.97
CA VAL A 502 13.39 -18.34 -18.30
C VAL A 502 14.24 -19.48 -18.88
N ASN A 503 14.78 -19.31 -20.09
CA ASN A 503 15.66 -20.29 -20.72
C ASN A 503 17.13 -20.16 -20.25
N ASP A 504 17.49 -19.06 -19.59
CA ASP A 504 18.84 -18.86 -19.10
C ASP A 504 19.08 -19.63 -17.79
N PRO A 505 20.27 -20.24 -17.62
CA PRO A 505 20.60 -20.98 -16.39
C PRO A 505 20.43 -20.17 -15.10
N ILE A 506 20.54 -18.83 -15.17
CA ILE A 506 20.33 -17.97 -14.01
C ILE A 506 18.92 -18.09 -13.41
N TRP A 507 17.90 -18.38 -14.23
CA TRP A 507 16.52 -18.59 -13.77
C TRP A 507 16.39 -19.73 -12.76
N ASP A 508 17.26 -20.73 -12.89
CA ASP A 508 17.30 -21.91 -12.03
C ASP A 508 17.91 -21.63 -10.66
N LEU A 509 18.65 -20.53 -10.50
CA LEU A 509 19.22 -20.12 -9.21
C LEU A 509 18.14 -19.60 -8.26
N MET A 510 16.99 -19.12 -8.76
CA MET A 510 15.86 -18.76 -7.91
C MET A 510 15.24 -20.02 -7.29
N MET A 511 15.16 -20.06 -5.96
CA MET A 511 14.56 -21.17 -5.23
C MET A 511 13.03 -21.10 -5.28
N LYS A 512 12.40 -22.15 -5.81
CA LYS A 512 10.94 -22.25 -6.00
C LYS A 512 10.31 -23.29 -5.05
N ASN A 513 10.97 -23.54 -3.92
CA ASN A 513 10.65 -24.61 -2.96
C ASN A 513 10.43 -24.10 -1.52
N ILE A 514 10.32 -22.78 -1.35
CA ILE A 514 10.08 -22.12 -0.06
C ILE A 514 8.71 -21.45 -0.09
N TYR A 515 7.91 -21.67 0.96
CA TYR A 515 6.52 -21.23 1.05
C TYR A 515 6.29 -20.40 2.31
N ALA A 516 5.89 -19.14 2.15
CA ALA A 516 5.61 -18.24 3.27
C ALA A 516 4.20 -18.51 3.85
N THR A 517 4.12 -18.82 5.14
CA THR A 517 2.83 -19.06 5.83
C THR A 517 2.10 -17.78 6.22
N GLY A 518 2.75 -16.61 6.07
CA GLY A 518 2.26 -15.32 6.58
C GLY A 518 2.45 -15.12 8.08
N ALA A 519 3.03 -16.10 8.79
CA ALA A 519 3.33 -16.04 10.20
C ALA A 519 4.70 -15.42 10.49
N PHE A 520 4.89 -14.91 11.70
CA PHE A 520 6.20 -14.65 12.27
C PHE A 520 6.37 -15.45 13.55
N GLN A 521 7.61 -15.84 13.85
CA GLN A 521 7.98 -16.56 15.08
C GLN A 521 7.10 -17.80 15.30
N LEU A 522 7.19 -18.75 14.36
CA LEU A 522 6.46 -20.02 14.45
C LEU A 522 6.94 -20.83 15.64
N SER A 523 6.01 -21.17 16.53
CA SER A 523 6.25 -22.15 17.57
C SER A 523 6.13 -23.57 17.01
N GLN A 524 7.02 -24.46 17.43
CA GLN A 524 6.91 -25.90 17.13
C GLN A 524 5.65 -26.50 17.77
N ASP A 525 5.22 -25.96 18.91
CA ASP A 525 4.08 -26.48 19.65
C ASP A 525 2.78 -26.30 18.87
N ASP A 526 2.05 -27.40 18.69
CA ASP A 526 0.79 -27.48 17.92
C ASP A 526 0.88 -27.03 16.45
N PHE A 527 2.08 -26.84 15.92
CA PHE A 527 2.29 -26.68 14.49
C PHE A 527 1.86 -27.96 13.76
N LYS A 528 0.97 -27.83 12.79
CA LYS A 528 0.63 -28.93 11.89
C LYS A 528 0.70 -28.44 10.46
N PHE A 529 1.32 -29.23 9.62
CA PHE A 529 1.39 -29.01 8.20
C PHE A 529 1.08 -30.32 7.50
N ASN A 530 0.30 -30.25 6.42
CA ASN A 530 -0.05 -31.36 5.57
C ASN A 530 -0.04 -30.92 4.11
N ILE A 531 0.36 -31.83 3.24
CA ILE A 531 0.21 -31.68 1.79
C ILE A 531 -1.03 -32.50 1.39
N LEU A 532 -1.91 -31.88 0.62
CA LEU A 532 -3.14 -32.47 0.12
C LEU A 532 -3.19 -32.36 -1.40
N TYR A 533 -3.69 -33.37 -2.09
CA TYR A 533 -4.01 -33.32 -3.52
C TYR A 533 -5.53 -33.22 -3.68
N SER A 534 -6.01 -32.18 -4.38
CA SER A 534 -7.44 -31.87 -4.51
C SER A 534 -8.01 -32.35 -5.86
N ASP A 535 -8.65 -33.52 -5.86
CA ASP A 535 -9.32 -34.10 -7.04
C ASP A 535 -10.37 -35.15 -6.64
N PRO A 536 -11.70 -34.86 -6.65
CA PRO A 536 -12.38 -33.57 -6.45
C PRO A 536 -12.44 -33.14 -4.98
N THR A 537 -12.00 -34.02 -4.07
CA THR A 537 -11.91 -33.78 -2.62
C THR A 537 -10.44 -33.84 -2.19
N PRO A 538 -9.96 -32.99 -1.27
CA PRO A 538 -8.59 -33.05 -0.77
C PRO A 538 -8.25 -34.39 -0.12
N ARG A 539 -7.18 -35.05 -0.58
CA ARG A 539 -6.63 -36.30 -0.02
C ARG A 539 -5.15 -36.13 0.28
N ASN A 540 -4.64 -36.85 1.28
CA ASN A 540 -3.23 -36.81 1.66
C ASN A 540 -2.38 -37.92 1.01
N TYR A 541 -2.82 -38.46 -0.13
CA TYR A 541 -2.10 -39.44 -0.97
C TYR A 541 -2.50 -39.25 -2.44
N ILE A 542 -1.70 -39.76 -3.38
CA ILE A 542 -2.02 -39.78 -4.83
C ILE A 542 -2.43 -41.19 -5.30
N THR A 543 -3.13 -41.27 -6.43
CA THR A 543 -3.66 -42.53 -6.99
C THR A 543 -3.24 -42.70 -8.44
N PRO A 544 -2.93 -43.92 -8.91
CA PRO A 544 -2.51 -44.12 -10.30
C PRO A 544 -3.66 -43.81 -11.28
N VAL A 545 -3.32 -43.24 -12.43
CA VAL A 545 -4.16 -43.19 -13.63
C VAL A 545 -4.10 -44.55 -14.34
N ASP A 546 -2.89 -45.06 -14.59
CA ASP A 546 -2.63 -46.44 -14.99
C ASP A 546 -1.60 -47.08 -14.03
N PRO A 547 -2.01 -48.08 -13.21
CA PRO A 547 -1.10 -48.77 -12.30
C PRO A 547 0.05 -49.52 -12.98
N ASN A 548 -0.05 -49.83 -14.28
CA ASN A 548 0.98 -50.58 -15.01
C ASN A 548 2.05 -49.67 -15.63
N ASP A 549 1.90 -48.35 -15.52
CA ASP A 549 2.67 -47.34 -16.25
C ASP A 549 3.57 -46.55 -15.29
N GLY A 550 4.62 -47.19 -14.76
CA GLY A 550 5.62 -46.52 -13.92
C GLY A 550 5.23 -46.29 -12.45
N TRP A 551 4.08 -46.80 -11.98
CA TRP A 551 3.65 -46.60 -10.60
C TRP A 551 4.57 -47.28 -9.55
N PRO A 552 5.14 -46.54 -8.59
CA PRO A 552 6.08 -47.11 -7.62
C PRO A 552 5.39 -48.02 -6.62
N THR A 553 6.02 -49.17 -6.34
CA THR A 553 5.54 -50.16 -5.35
C THR A 553 6.49 -50.33 -4.17
N VAL A 554 7.68 -49.73 -4.22
CA VAL A 554 8.72 -49.81 -3.18
C VAL A 554 9.02 -48.39 -2.69
N PRO A 555 9.12 -48.14 -1.36
CA PRO A 555 8.98 -49.10 -0.24
C PRO A 555 7.55 -49.59 -0.01
N LYS A 556 6.53 -48.82 -0.43
CA LYS A 556 5.11 -49.16 -0.51
C LYS A 556 4.48 -48.42 -1.70
N PRO A 557 3.32 -48.87 -2.22
CA PRO A 557 2.54 -48.12 -3.20
C PRO A 557 2.26 -46.68 -2.72
N LEU A 558 2.33 -45.69 -3.62
CA LEU A 558 2.13 -44.28 -3.26
C LEU A 558 0.71 -43.97 -2.74
N GLU A 559 -0.27 -44.81 -3.06
CA GLU A 559 -1.63 -44.76 -2.53
C GLU A 559 -1.73 -45.10 -1.02
N ASP A 560 -0.73 -45.81 -0.49
CA ASP A 560 -0.61 -46.16 0.93
C ASP A 560 0.38 -45.25 1.68
N ARG A 561 0.97 -44.24 1.01
CA ARG A 561 1.93 -43.30 1.58
C ARG A 561 1.31 -41.91 1.69
N ILE A 562 1.53 -41.25 2.82
CA ILE A 562 1.09 -39.86 2.96
C ILE A 562 2.00 -38.93 2.15
N LEU A 563 1.45 -37.83 1.63
CA LEU A 563 2.22 -36.92 0.78
C LEU A 563 3.42 -36.30 1.49
N LEU A 564 3.38 -36.13 2.82
CA LEU A 564 4.57 -35.68 3.57
C LEU A 564 5.75 -36.66 3.43
N ASP A 565 5.50 -37.96 3.51
CA ASP A 565 6.50 -39.01 3.28
C ASP A 565 6.90 -39.07 1.79
N VAL A 566 5.95 -38.91 0.87
CA VAL A 566 6.26 -38.84 -0.58
C VAL A 566 7.21 -37.69 -0.90
N PHE A 567 6.98 -36.50 -0.36
CA PHE A 567 7.81 -35.29 -0.60
C PHE A 567 9.02 -35.17 0.33
N ASN A 568 9.39 -36.23 1.05
CA ASN A 568 10.57 -36.24 1.92
C ASN A 568 10.53 -35.12 2.99
N LEU A 569 9.38 -35.00 3.69
CA LEU A 569 9.12 -34.08 4.81
C LEU A 569 8.60 -34.77 6.08
N ASP A 570 8.47 -36.10 6.06
CA ASP A 570 8.12 -36.93 7.24
C ASP A 570 8.99 -38.19 7.25
N ARG A 571 10.02 -38.17 8.09
CA ARG A 571 11.03 -39.21 8.24
C ARG A 571 11.55 -39.34 9.66
N LEU A 572 11.35 -38.32 10.47
CA LEU A 572 11.79 -38.28 11.84
C LEU A 572 10.62 -38.59 12.77
N ASN A 573 10.93 -38.85 14.02
CA ASN A 573 9.93 -38.83 15.07
C ASN A 573 9.93 -37.45 15.76
N VAL A 574 9.03 -37.27 16.73
CA VAL A 574 8.95 -36.08 17.61
C VAL A 574 10.29 -35.66 18.25
N TYR A 575 11.25 -36.57 18.41
CA TYR A 575 12.59 -36.28 18.98
C TYR A 575 13.66 -35.99 17.91
N ASN A 576 13.27 -35.90 16.64
CA ASN A 576 14.13 -35.74 15.47
C ASN A 576 15.07 -36.94 15.20
N ASP A 577 14.72 -38.13 15.70
CA ASP A 577 15.43 -39.38 15.37
C ASP A 577 14.79 -40.06 14.14
N LEU A 578 15.61 -40.71 13.32
CA LEU A 578 15.13 -41.42 12.12
C LEU A 578 14.14 -42.54 12.46
N GLN A 579 12.96 -42.47 11.85
CA GLN A 579 11.91 -43.49 11.94
C GLN A 579 11.52 -43.97 10.54
N PRO A 580 11.60 -45.28 10.24
CA PRO A 580 11.20 -45.81 8.93
C PRO A 580 9.72 -45.50 8.61
N GLY A 581 9.48 -44.72 7.55
CA GLY A 581 8.14 -44.32 7.11
C GLY A 581 7.53 -43.16 7.89
N GLY A 582 8.33 -42.44 8.70
CA GLY A 582 7.88 -41.25 9.40
C GLY A 582 6.99 -41.53 10.61
N ASP A 583 6.61 -40.48 11.33
CA ASP A 583 5.61 -40.54 12.41
C ASP A 583 4.22 -40.03 11.99
N GLY A 584 4.08 -39.64 10.73
CA GLY A 584 2.84 -39.15 10.12
C GLY A 584 2.66 -37.64 10.22
N PHE A 585 3.62 -36.92 10.82
CA PHE A 585 3.60 -35.47 10.97
C PHE A 585 4.77 -34.84 10.21
N PHE A 586 4.65 -33.54 9.96
CA PHE A 586 5.73 -32.79 9.35
C PHE A 586 6.94 -32.71 10.28
N ASP A 587 8.11 -33.04 9.75
CA ASP A 587 9.38 -32.90 10.45
C ASP A 587 9.71 -31.42 10.66
N PHE A 588 9.54 -30.91 11.89
CA PHE A 588 9.85 -29.52 12.23
C PHE A 588 11.33 -29.36 12.59
N VAL A 589 12.18 -29.13 11.59
CA VAL A 589 13.64 -28.97 11.76
C VAL A 589 14.04 -27.55 11.38
N PRO A 590 14.27 -26.66 12.37
CA PRO A 590 14.64 -25.27 12.12
C PRO A 590 15.86 -25.14 11.22
N GLY A 591 15.75 -24.33 10.17
CA GLY A 591 16.82 -24.06 9.20
C GLY A 591 16.96 -25.11 8.08
N ILE A 592 16.19 -26.21 8.13
CA ILE A 592 16.17 -27.23 7.07
C ILE A 592 14.78 -27.32 6.44
N THR A 593 13.75 -27.63 7.23
CA THR A 593 12.37 -27.78 6.74
C THR A 593 11.50 -26.57 7.09
N VAL A 594 11.91 -25.75 8.06
CA VAL A 594 11.17 -24.55 8.47
C VAL A 594 12.11 -23.42 8.85
N ASN A 595 11.79 -22.20 8.41
CA ASN A 595 12.34 -20.96 8.95
C ASN A 595 11.38 -20.41 10.01
N THR A 596 11.71 -20.58 11.28
CA THR A 596 10.84 -20.21 12.40
C THR A 596 10.68 -18.70 12.54
N GLN A 597 11.72 -17.93 12.24
CA GLN A 597 11.70 -16.47 12.37
C GLN A 597 10.79 -15.82 11.32
N GLY A 598 10.99 -16.20 10.05
CA GLY A 598 10.24 -15.67 8.90
C GLY A 598 8.92 -16.39 8.61
N GLY A 599 8.62 -17.47 9.33
CA GLY A 599 7.41 -18.27 9.14
C GLY A 599 7.30 -18.93 7.76
N GLN A 600 8.38 -19.54 7.29
CA GLN A 600 8.43 -20.16 5.97
C GLN A 600 8.65 -21.67 6.07
N ILE A 601 8.02 -22.44 5.19
CA ILE A 601 8.23 -23.88 5.04
C ILE A 601 9.20 -24.09 3.88
N ILE A 602 10.19 -24.94 4.07
CA ILE A 602 11.28 -25.20 3.13
C ILE A 602 11.19 -26.68 2.73
N PHE A 603 11.02 -26.96 1.44
CA PHE A 603 11.06 -28.32 0.93
C PHE A 603 12.50 -28.79 0.79
N THR A 604 12.74 -30.08 1.03
CA THR A 604 14.09 -30.69 1.00
C THR A 604 14.57 -31.06 -0.40
N LYS A 605 13.81 -30.66 -1.41
CA LYS A 605 14.06 -30.88 -2.84
C LYS A 605 13.99 -29.56 -3.59
N VAL A 606 14.81 -29.36 -4.62
CA VAL A 606 14.82 -28.14 -5.45
C VAL A 606 13.48 -28.00 -6.19
N GLU A 607 13.01 -29.08 -6.82
CA GLU A 607 11.75 -29.11 -7.57
C GLU A 607 10.80 -30.19 -7.03
N PRO A 608 10.22 -30.02 -5.83
CA PRO A 608 9.42 -31.07 -5.19
C PRO A 608 8.24 -31.53 -6.06
N PHE A 609 7.52 -30.61 -6.70
CA PHE A 609 6.35 -30.92 -7.55
C PHE A 609 6.71 -31.17 -9.03
N GLY A 610 7.98 -30.97 -9.40
CA GLY A 610 8.51 -31.08 -10.76
C GLY A 610 9.40 -32.30 -10.89
N GLU A 611 10.70 -32.09 -11.06
CA GLU A 611 11.71 -33.12 -11.28
C GLU A 611 11.66 -34.26 -10.25
N TYR A 612 11.53 -33.92 -8.96
CA TYR A 612 11.49 -34.94 -7.91
C TYR A 612 10.30 -35.89 -8.07
N LEU A 613 9.11 -35.35 -8.36
CA LEU A 613 7.91 -36.16 -8.55
C LEU A 613 7.96 -36.94 -9.88
N PHE A 614 8.59 -36.36 -10.91
CA PHE A 614 8.83 -37.02 -12.18
C PHE A 614 9.68 -38.29 -12.02
N ASP A 615 10.78 -38.19 -11.27
CA ASP A 615 11.67 -39.31 -10.95
C ASP A 615 10.98 -40.36 -10.08
N VAL A 616 10.20 -39.92 -9.09
CA VAL A 616 9.40 -40.83 -8.27
C VAL A 616 8.42 -41.62 -9.15
N LEU A 617 7.79 -41.02 -10.15
CA LEU A 617 6.77 -41.66 -11.00
C LEU A 617 7.31 -42.43 -12.21
N GLY A 618 8.62 -42.74 -12.25
CA GLY A 618 9.22 -43.60 -13.27
C GLY A 618 10.44 -43.00 -13.98
N GLY A 619 10.71 -41.70 -13.80
CA GLY A 619 11.82 -40.99 -14.42
C GLY A 619 11.73 -40.92 -15.95
N GLY A 620 12.88 -40.69 -16.60
CA GLY A 620 12.99 -40.54 -18.05
C GLY A 620 13.72 -39.25 -18.43
N THR A 621 13.32 -38.61 -19.53
CA THR A 621 13.80 -37.28 -19.91
C THR A 621 12.84 -36.23 -19.37
N TYR A 622 13.28 -35.47 -18.37
CA TYR A 622 12.44 -34.45 -17.71
C TYR A 622 12.19 -33.25 -18.62
N ASP A 623 13.24 -32.76 -19.29
CA ASP A 623 13.19 -31.52 -20.06
C ASP A 623 12.67 -31.69 -21.50
N VAL A 624 11.36 -31.89 -21.63
CA VAL A 624 10.66 -32.10 -22.90
C VAL A 624 9.44 -31.18 -23.03
N GLU A 625 9.30 -30.48 -24.15
CA GLU A 625 8.14 -29.62 -24.39
C GLU A 625 6.84 -30.42 -24.36
N ASN A 626 5.78 -29.82 -23.79
CA ASN A 626 4.43 -30.39 -23.76
C ASN A 626 4.37 -31.83 -23.20
N ASP A 627 5.17 -32.13 -22.16
CA ASP A 627 5.27 -33.43 -21.51
C ASP A 627 5.53 -34.61 -22.47
N GLN A 628 6.18 -34.35 -23.62
CA GLN A 628 6.41 -35.38 -24.63
C GLN A 628 7.29 -36.52 -24.11
N GLY A 629 6.70 -37.71 -23.99
CA GLY A 629 7.38 -38.89 -23.46
C GLY A 629 7.14 -39.15 -21.98
N TYR A 630 6.37 -38.28 -21.30
CA TYR A 630 5.89 -38.56 -19.95
C TYR A 630 4.88 -39.71 -19.99
N ASN A 631 4.89 -40.54 -18.96
CA ASN A 631 3.88 -41.56 -18.75
C ASN A 631 2.55 -40.94 -18.28
N THR A 632 1.47 -41.73 -18.31
CA THR A 632 0.12 -41.23 -17.99
C THR A 632 -0.03 -40.71 -16.56
N ASN A 633 0.77 -41.25 -15.62
CA ASN A 633 0.79 -40.78 -14.23
C ASN A 633 1.56 -39.46 -14.10
N GLN A 634 2.71 -39.33 -14.78
CA GLN A 634 3.54 -38.13 -14.81
C GLN A 634 2.77 -36.94 -15.38
N GLN A 635 2.05 -37.13 -16.51
CA GLN A 635 1.24 -36.06 -17.13
C GLN A 635 0.21 -35.45 -16.18
N LYS A 636 -0.35 -36.24 -15.26
CA LYS A 636 -1.35 -35.77 -14.30
C LYS A 636 -0.73 -35.00 -13.11
N TYR A 637 0.45 -35.41 -12.65
CA TYR A 637 0.98 -35.01 -11.35
C TYR A 637 2.19 -34.08 -11.43
N VAL A 638 3.03 -34.18 -12.46
CA VAL A 638 4.28 -33.44 -12.58
C VAL A 638 4.00 -32.01 -13.05
N PHE A 639 4.30 -31.04 -12.18
CA PHE A 639 4.09 -29.62 -12.45
C PHE A 639 5.39 -28.92 -12.86
N ARG A 640 5.95 -29.31 -14.02
CA ARG A 640 7.21 -28.78 -14.56
C ARG A 640 7.16 -27.28 -14.87
N ASN A 641 6.08 -26.80 -15.49
CA ASN A 641 5.96 -25.42 -15.93
C ASN A 641 6.11 -24.41 -14.79
N MET A 642 5.74 -24.79 -13.54
CA MET A 642 5.99 -23.98 -12.36
C MET A 642 7.48 -23.64 -12.13
N TYR A 643 8.39 -24.52 -12.53
CA TYR A 643 9.83 -24.34 -12.37
C TYR A 643 10.49 -23.79 -13.63
N ALA A 644 10.04 -24.24 -14.80
CA ALA A 644 10.59 -23.90 -16.11
C ALA A 644 10.04 -22.59 -16.70
N GLN A 645 8.84 -22.16 -16.28
CA GLN A 645 8.19 -20.95 -16.75
C GLN A 645 7.92 -19.98 -15.59
N THR A 646 7.34 -18.84 -15.93
CA THR A 646 6.96 -17.81 -14.98
C THR A 646 5.74 -18.25 -14.17
N LYS A 647 5.56 -17.67 -12.99
CA LYS A 647 4.38 -17.94 -12.14
C LYS A 647 3.07 -17.59 -12.85
N ALA A 648 3.07 -16.51 -13.64
CA ALA A 648 1.91 -16.08 -14.42
C ALA A 648 1.57 -17.07 -15.54
N ALA A 649 2.55 -17.48 -16.35
CA ALA A 649 2.35 -18.50 -17.39
C ALA A 649 1.85 -19.83 -16.80
N SER A 650 2.37 -20.21 -15.63
CA SER A 650 1.97 -21.43 -14.93
C SER A 650 0.54 -21.39 -14.35
N LEU A 651 -0.11 -20.22 -14.27
CA LEU A 651 -1.53 -20.14 -13.89
C LEU A 651 -2.46 -20.71 -14.97
N GLU A 652 -2.03 -20.72 -16.23
CA GLU A 652 -2.78 -21.32 -17.34
C GLU A 652 -2.90 -22.84 -17.17
N ASP A 653 -1.93 -23.48 -16.51
CA ASP A 653 -1.91 -24.91 -16.18
C ASP A 653 -2.69 -25.25 -14.90
N ALA A 654 -3.91 -24.72 -14.78
CA ALA A 654 -4.77 -24.91 -13.60
C ALA A 654 -5.11 -26.38 -13.31
N GLU A 655 -4.93 -27.28 -14.29
CA GLU A 655 -5.12 -28.72 -14.09
C GLU A 655 -4.05 -29.37 -13.21
N LYS A 656 -2.81 -28.85 -13.22
CA LYS A 656 -1.68 -29.35 -12.41
C LYS A 656 -1.56 -28.65 -11.06
N ASN A 657 -2.09 -27.43 -10.91
CA ASN A 657 -2.11 -26.69 -9.64
C ASN A 657 -3.16 -27.22 -8.63
N ARG A 658 -3.00 -28.49 -8.22
CA ARG A 658 -3.94 -29.24 -7.36
C ARG A 658 -3.38 -29.62 -6.00
N PHE A 659 -2.07 -29.47 -5.80
CA PHE A 659 -1.44 -29.63 -4.50
C PHE A 659 -1.75 -28.42 -3.61
N ARG A 660 -2.26 -28.68 -2.41
CA ARG A 660 -2.64 -27.71 -1.38
C ARG A 660 -1.80 -27.97 -0.14
N LEU A 661 -1.09 -26.94 0.28
CA LEU A 661 -0.23 -26.88 1.45
C LEU A 661 -1.07 -26.29 2.58
N LYS A 662 -1.62 -27.16 3.43
CA LYS A 662 -2.56 -26.75 4.48
C LYS A 662 -1.98 -27.02 5.84
N GLY A 663 -2.07 -26.04 6.72
CA GLY A 663 -1.58 -26.19 8.07
C GLY A 663 -2.22 -25.24 9.06
N ARG A 664 -1.73 -25.33 10.29
CA ARG A 664 -2.09 -24.46 11.37
C ARG A 664 -0.88 -24.21 12.25
N TYR A 665 -0.78 -23.01 12.77
CA TYR A 665 0.33 -22.59 13.60
C TYR A 665 -0.13 -21.77 14.79
N LYS A 666 0.80 -21.60 15.72
CA LYS A 666 0.75 -20.60 16.78
C LYS A 666 1.98 -19.73 16.67
N SER A 667 1.82 -18.44 16.88
CA SER A 667 2.93 -17.52 17.07
C SER A 667 3.30 -17.44 18.56
N GLU A 668 4.57 -17.18 18.86
CA GLU A 668 5.03 -16.93 20.23
C GLU A 668 4.45 -15.62 20.78
N GLY A 669 3.22 -15.68 21.30
CA GLY A 669 2.47 -14.52 21.81
C GLY A 669 2.69 -14.26 23.31
N SER A 670 2.89 -13.00 23.67
CA SER A 670 2.92 -12.52 25.06
C SER A 670 1.50 -12.39 25.64
N GLY A 671 1.12 -13.33 26.53
CA GLY A 671 0.10 -13.15 27.56
C GLY A 671 -1.38 -13.08 27.11
N GLY A 672 -2.05 -14.23 27.13
CA GLY A 672 -3.51 -14.34 26.89
C GLY A 672 -3.87 -14.54 25.42
N ILE A 673 -5.09 -15.00 25.17
CA ILE A 673 -5.62 -15.30 23.84
C ILE A 673 -6.22 -14.00 23.26
N PRO A 674 -5.66 -13.40 22.20
CA PRO A 674 -6.28 -12.24 21.55
C PRO A 674 -7.60 -12.64 20.89
N ILE A 675 -8.66 -11.87 21.14
CA ILE A 675 -10.01 -12.10 20.58
C ILE A 675 -10.26 -11.34 19.28
N GLY A 676 -9.24 -10.63 18.77
CA GLY A 676 -9.31 -9.88 17.52
C GLY A 676 -10.24 -8.66 17.55
N ALA A 677 -10.53 -8.11 18.72
CA ALA A 677 -11.35 -6.91 18.90
C ALA A 677 -10.84 -6.08 20.08
N PHE A 678 -10.78 -4.75 19.92
CA PHE A 678 -10.38 -3.82 20.98
C PHE A 678 -11.59 -3.15 21.63
N ASN A 679 -11.46 -2.72 22.89
CA ASN A 679 -12.53 -2.04 23.64
C ASN A 679 -13.86 -2.80 23.61
N VAL A 680 -13.79 -4.10 23.87
CA VAL A 680 -14.93 -5.00 23.81
C VAL A 680 -15.96 -4.66 24.89
N PRO A 681 -17.27 -4.63 24.56
CA PRO A 681 -18.32 -4.44 25.56
C PRO A 681 -18.24 -5.47 26.69
N ARG A 682 -18.33 -5.02 27.94
CA ARG A 682 -18.28 -5.92 29.09
C ARG A 682 -19.43 -6.94 29.05
N GLY A 683 -19.10 -8.21 29.29
CA GLY A 683 -20.07 -9.32 29.28
C GLY A 683 -20.49 -9.83 27.89
N SER A 684 -19.93 -9.28 26.79
CA SER A 684 -20.16 -9.84 25.45
C SER A 684 -19.31 -11.08 25.14
N VAL A 685 -18.23 -11.28 25.91
CA VAL A 685 -17.29 -12.38 25.72
C VAL A 685 -17.85 -13.65 26.33
N ARG A 686 -18.07 -14.66 25.48
CA ARG A 686 -18.49 -15.99 25.92
C ARG A 686 -17.40 -16.98 25.56
N VAL A 687 -16.93 -17.69 26.57
CA VAL A 687 -15.88 -18.70 26.41
C VAL A 687 -16.49 -20.07 26.64
N THR A 688 -16.29 -20.99 25.71
CA THR A 688 -16.74 -22.38 25.83
C THR A 688 -15.56 -23.32 25.60
N ALA A 689 -15.46 -24.39 26.39
CA ALA A 689 -14.45 -25.43 26.24
C ALA A 689 -15.13 -26.80 26.25
N GLY A 690 -14.93 -27.60 25.19
CA GLY A 690 -15.54 -28.93 25.08
C GLY A 690 -17.08 -28.92 25.17
N GLY A 691 -17.72 -27.84 24.72
CA GLY A 691 -19.17 -27.62 24.81
C GLY A 691 -19.68 -27.11 26.17
N ARG A 692 -18.82 -27.02 27.20
CA ARG A 692 -19.15 -26.38 28.48
C ARG A 692 -18.85 -24.87 28.40
N GLN A 693 -19.82 -24.02 28.71
CA GLN A 693 -19.57 -22.60 28.91
C GLN A 693 -18.79 -22.37 30.21
N LEU A 694 -17.68 -21.63 30.11
CA LEU A 694 -16.83 -21.29 31.24
C LEU A 694 -17.38 -20.04 31.95
N GLN A 695 -17.01 -19.86 33.23
CA GLN A 695 -17.42 -18.72 34.03
C GLN A 695 -16.29 -17.69 34.18
N GLU A 696 -16.58 -16.44 33.78
CA GLU A 696 -15.65 -15.31 33.96
C GLU A 696 -15.38 -15.06 35.45
N GLY A 697 -14.11 -14.80 35.79
CA GLY A 697 -13.59 -14.60 37.14
C GLY A 697 -13.23 -15.88 37.90
N ILE A 698 -13.68 -17.05 37.43
CA ILE A 698 -13.33 -18.36 37.99
C ILE A 698 -12.47 -19.15 37.02
N ASP A 699 -12.99 -19.40 35.82
CA ASP A 699 -12.33 -20.24 34.80
C ASP A 699 -11.45 -19.41 33.86
N TYR A 700 -11.79 -18.13 33.63
CA TYR A 700 -11.04 -17.20 32.78
C TYR A 700 -11.24 -15.73 33.21
N THR A 701 -10.36 -14.84 32.78
CA THR A 701 -10.50 -13.39 32.88
C THR A 701 -10.42 -12.74 31.50
N VAL A 702 -10.99 -11.55 31.37
CA VAL A 702 -10.98 -10.79 30.11
C VAL A 702 -10.37 -9.41 30.36
N ASN A 703 -9.37 -9.05 29.56
CA ASN A 703 -8.97 -7.66 29.40
C ASN A 703 -9.82 -7.03 28.29
N TYR A 704 -10.91 -6.37 28.66
CA TYR A 704 -11.83 -5.74 27.73
C TYR A 704 -11.22 -4.59 26.91
N GLN A 705 -10.16 -3.94 27.42
CA GLN A 705 -9.48 -2.86 26.70
C GLN A 705 -8.55 -3.43 25.62
N ALA A 706 -7.66 -4.33 26.02
CA ALA A 706 -6.68 -4.96 25.14
C ALA A 706 -7.28 -6.05 24.24
N GLY A 707 -8.48 -6.53 24.54
CA GLY A 707 -9.12 -7.58 23.75
C GLY A 707 -8.50 -8.96 23.96
N THR A 708 -8.09 -9.29 25.19
CA THR A 708 -7.44 -10.58 25.47
C THR A 708 -8.20 -11.37 26.53
N VAL A 709 -8.23 -12.70 26.38
CA VAL A 709 -8.82 -13.64 27.33
C VAL A 709 -7.73 -14.50 27.93
N GLN A 710 -7.64 -14.53 29.25
CA GLN A 710 -6.70 -15.37 29.97
C GLN A 710 -7.44 -16.49 30.68
N ILE A 711 -7.07 -17.74 30.40
CA ILE A 711 -7.64 -18.90 31.08
C ILE A 711 -6.97 -19.03 32.45
N LEU A 712 -7.78 -19.12 33.51
CA LEU A 712 -7.32 -19.27 34.88
C LEU A 712 -7.24 -20.74 35.33
N ASP A 713 -8.10 -21.60 34.77
CA ASP A 713 -8.14 -23.02 35.11
C ASP A 713 -6.92 -23.78 34.52
N PRO A 714 -5.95 -24.22 35.35
CA PRO A 714 -4.75 -24.90 34.86
C PRO A 714 -5.06 -26.26 34.23
N SER A 715 -6.16 -26.90 34.63
CA SER A 715 -6.57 -28.19 34.08
C SER A 715 -7.08 -28.05 32.65
N LEU A 716 -7.81 -26.97 32.34
CA LEU A 716 -8.25 -26.66 30.98
C LEU A 716 -7.06 -26.28 30.09
N GLN A 717 -6.12 -25.49 30.60
CA GLN A 717 -4.92 -25.11 29.87
C GLN A 717 -4.07 -26.33 29.49
N ALA A 718 -3.91 -27.30 30.41
CA ALA A 718 -3.18 -28.55 30.17
C ALA A 718 -3.95 -29.58 29.32
N SER A 719 -5.28 -29.46 29.21
CA SER A 719 -6.12 -30.47 28.54
C SER A 719 -6.07 -30.44 27.00
N ASN A 720 -5.48 -29.39 26.39
CA ASN A 720 -5.54 -29.13 24.96
C ASN A 720 -6.98 -29.19 24.37
N THR A 721 -8.00 -28.92 25.19
CA THR A 721 -9.38 -28.83 24.70
C THR A 721 -9.54 -27.54 23.90
N PRO A 722 -10.13 -27.56 22.69
CA PRO A 722 -10.45 -26.34 21.95
C PRO A 722 -11.35 -25.41 22.77
N ILE A 723 -10.92 -24.17 22.92
CA ILE A 723 -11.61 -23.08 23.61
C ILE A 723 -12.15 -22.14 22.55
N ASN A 724 -13.47 -22.11 22.38
CA ASN A 724 -14.13 -21.17 21.49
C ASN A 724 -14.50 -19.92 22.27
N ILE A 725 -13.99 -18.78 21.81
CA ILE A 725 -14.25 -17.46 22.37
C ILE A 725 -15.07 -16.69 21.36
N SER A 726 -16.34 -16.44 21.65
CA SER A 726 -17.20 -15.57 20.84
C SER A 726 -17.33 -14.22 21.52
N VAL A 727 -17.21 -13.14 20.76
CA VAL A 727 -17.27 -11.76 21.23
C VAL A 727 -18.11 -10.90 20.31
N GLU A 728 -18.85 -9.95 20.87
CA GLU A 728 -19.55 -8.92 20.09
C GLU A 728 -18.60 -7.72 19.88
N ASN A 729 -18.14 -7.53 18.65
CA ASN A 729 -17.25 -6.46 18.23
C ASN A 729 -18.06 -5.25 17.72
N ASN A 730 -17.80 -4.07 18.28
CA ASN A 730 -18.42 -2.81 17.87
C ASN A 730 -17.53 -1.98 16.93
N ALA A 731 -16.24 -2.31 16.81
CA ALA A 731 -15.24 -1.59 16.02
C ALA A 731 -15.27 -2.01 14.56
N VAL A 732 -16.39 -1.68 13.90
CA VAL A 732 -16.66 -2.10 12.53
C VAL A 732 -16.75 -0.88 11.62
N PHE A 733 -15.69 -0.61 10.86
CA PHE A 733 -15.66 0.46 9.86
C PHE A 733 -16.26 -0.03 8.54
N GLY A 734 -17.11 0.79 7.90
CA GLY A 734 -17.58 0.55 6.52
C GLY A 734 -18.60 -0.57 6.29
N GLN A 735 -19.24 -1.12 7.33
CA GLN A 735 -20.24 -2.19 7.14
C GLN A 735 -21.65 -1.69 6.82
N GLN A 736 -22.41 -2.59 6.20
CA GLN A 736 -23.84 -2.46 5.91
C GLN A 736 -24.66 -2.21 7.19
N THR A 737 -25.63 -1.30 7.11
CA THR A 737 -26.54 -1.02 8.23
C THR A 737 -27.42 -2.24 8.53
N ARG A 738 -27.47 -2.70 9.79
CA ARG A 738 -28.19 -3.91 10.21
C ARG A 738 -29.42 -3.56 11.03
N ARG A 739 -30.62 -3.84 10.54
CA ARG A 739 -31.86 -3.67 11.32
C ARG A 739 -32.13 -4.92 12.15
N PHE A 740 -32.23 -4.75 13.45
CA PHE A 740 -32.54 -5.80 14.42
C PHE A 740 -33.90 -5.54 15.06
N THR A 741 -34.86 -6.45 14.84
CA THR A 741 -36.19 -6.41 15.45
C THR A 741 -36.38 -7.68 16.28
N GLY A 742 -36.84 -7.54 17.53
CA GLY A 742 -37.00 -8.68 18.42
C GLY A 742 -38.22 -8.55 19.31
N VAL A 743 -38.88 -9.68 19.60
CA VAL A 743 -39.94 -9.80 20.59
C VAL A 743 -39.65 -11.05 21.43
N ASN A 744 -39.53 -10.88 22.74
CA ASN A 744 -39.37 -11.96 23.71
C ASN A 744 -40.56 -11.94 24.69
N VAL A 745 -41.23 -13.07 24.85
CA VAL A 745 -42.37 -13.24 25.76
C VAL A 745 -41.97 -14.28 26.79
N GLU A 746 -41.90 -13.91 28.06
CA GLU A 746 -41.59 -14.80 29.18
C GLU A 746 -42.80 -14.91 30.10
N HIS A 747 -43.29 -16.13 30.34
CA HIS A 747 -44.37 -16.40 31.26
C HIS A 747 -43.87 -17.21 32.45
N GLN A 748 -44.03 -16.66 33.65
CA GLN A 748 -43.71 -17.34 34.90
C GLN A 748 -44.96 -18.07 35.42
N PHE A 749 -44.99 -19.40 35.32
CA PHE A 749 -46.12 -20.17 35.85
C PHE A 749 -46.09 -20.21 37.38
N ASN A 750 -44.91 -20.47 37.95
CA ASN A 750 -44.63 -20.44 39.38
C ASN A 750 -43.17 -19.99 39.64
N GLU A 751 -42.77 -19.87 40.90
CA GLU A 751 -41.42 -19.42 41.28
C GLU A 751 -40.30 -20.30 40.72
N ASN A 752 -40.62 -21.56 40.40
CA ASN A 752 -39.67 -22.58 39.96
C ASN A 752 -39.71 -22.85 38.45
N PHE A 753 -40.68 -22.31 37.69
CA PHE A 753 -40.88 -22.62 36.27
C PHE A 753 -41.24 -21.40 35.43
N VAL A 754 -40.39 -21.11 34.45
CA VAL A 754 -40.56 -20.06 33.44
C VAL A 754 -40.52 -20.68 32.04
N LEU A 755 -41.42 -20.23 31.17
CA LEU A 755 -41.42 -20.56 29.75
C LEU A 755 -41.34 -19.26 28.94
N GLY A 756 -40.37 -19.18 28.03
CA GLY A 756 -40.18 -18.08 27.12
C GLY A 756 -40.40 -18.48 25.66
N ALA A 757 -40.75 -17.48 24.86
CA ALA A 757 -40.86 -17.55 23.41
C ALA A 757 -40.20 -16.31 22.80
N THR A 758 -39.28 -16.51 21.87
CA THR A 758 -38.52 -15.41 21.24
C THR A 758 -38.73 -15.42 19.73
N LEU A 759 -38.92 -14.24 19.14
CA LEU A 759 -38.92 -13.99 17.71
C LEU A 759 -37.93 -12.85 17.41
N LEU A 760 -36.92 -13.10 16.58
CA LEU A 760 -35.93 -12.12 16.14
C LEU A 760 -35.92 -12.04 14.61
N ASN A 761 -35.69 -10.86 14.06
CA ASN A 761 -35.41 -10.62 12.66
C ASN A 761 -34.19 -9.70 12.54
N LEU A 762 -33.18 -10.15 11.81
CA LEU A 762 -31.99 -9.40 11.44
C LEU A 762 -32.02 -9.18 9.93
N ASN A 763 -32.15 -7.92 9.52
CA ASN A 763 -32.21 -7.54 8.11
C ASN A 763 -31.11 -6.52 7.79
N GLU A 764 -30.15 -6.95 7.00
CA GLU A 764 -29.06 -6.12 6.49
C GLU A 764 -29.52 -5.35 5.25
N ARG A 765 -28.97 -4.15 5.07
CA ARG A 765 -29.22 -3.32 3.89
C ARG A 765 -27.93 -3.24 3.09
N PRO A 766 -27.91 -3.75 1.84
CA PRO A 766 -26.72 -3.64 1.00
C PRO A 766 -26.45 -2.18 0.62
N LEU A 767 -25.18 -1.88 0.37
CA LEU A 767 -24.73 -0.54 -0.06
C LEU A 767 -25.23 -0.23 -1.49
N THR A 768 -25.15 -1.22 -2.36
CA THR A 768 -25.63 -1.17 -3.76
C THR A 768 -26.64 -2.29 -4.01
N GLN A 769 -27.29 -2.30 -5.18
CA GLN A 769 -28.19 -3.40 -5.55
C GLN A 769 -27.43 -4.67 -5.98
N LYS A 770 -26.18 -4.52 -6.43
CA LYS A 770 -25.30 -5.63 -6.78
C LYS A 770 -24.62 -6.15 -5.53
N SER A 771 -25.00 -7.35 -5.09
CA SER A 771 -24.38 -8.00 -3.94
C SER A 771 -23.29 -8.95 -4.41
N ASN A 772 -22.03 -8.67 -4.07
CA ASN A 772 -20.89 -9.50 -4.45
C ASN A 772 -20.78 -10.73 -3.55
N PHE A 773 -20.17 -11.79 -4.09
CA PHE A 773 -19.93 -13.03 -3.36
C PHE A 773 -19.07 -12.80 -2.11
N GLY A 774 -19.49 -13.37 -0.97
CA GLY A 774 -18.84 -13.23 0.33
C GLY A 774 -19.28 -12.01 1.16
N ILE A 775 -20.03 -11.07 0.57
CA ILE A 775 -20.56 -9.87 1.26
C ILE A 775 -22.09 -9.79 1.09
N GLU A 776 -22.74 -10.95 0.99
CA GLU A 776 -24.18 -11.03 0.76
C GLU A 776 -24.95 -10.54 1.98
N PRO A 777 -25.91 -9.61 1.79
CA PRO A 777 -26.72 -9.13 2.89
C PRO A 777 -27.75 -10.20 3.31
N VAL A 778 -27.96 -10.36 4.61
CA VAL A 778 -28.93 -11.36 5.14
C VAL A 778 -30.23 -10.75 5.66
N ASN A 779 -31.32 -11.51 5.59
CA ASN A 779 -32.62 -11.23 6.21
C ASN A 779 -33.12 -12.44 6.99
N ASN A 780 -32.48 -12.71 8.12
CA ASN A 780 -32.69 -13.92 8.91
C ASN A 780 -33.78 -13.72 9.96
N THR A 781 -34.73 -14.66 10.05
CA THR A 781 -35.77 -14.67 11.09
C THR A 781 -35.60 -15.89 11.98
N ILE A 782 -35.44 -15.69 13.29
CA ILE A 782 -35.30 -16.75 14.28
C ILE A 782 -36.54 -16.77 15.16
N PHE A 783 -37.12 -17.94 15.39
CA PHE A 783 -38.17 -18.16 16.39
C PHE A 783 -37.77 -19.31 17.30
N GLY A 784 -37.95 -19.18 18.62
CA GLY A 784 -37.69 -20.26 19.55
C GLY A 784 -38.51 -20.23 20.82
N LEU A 785 -38.44 -21.34 21.55
CA LEU A 785 -39.06 -21.57 22.85
C LEU A 785 -37.99 -22.02 23.85
N ASN A 786 -37.98 -21.45 25.04
CA ASN A 786 -37.07 -21.83 26.12
C ASN A 786 -37.85 -22.09 27.42
N GLY A 787 -37.56 -23.17 28.11
CA GLY A 787 -38.13 -23.51 29.40
C GLY A 787 -37.03 -23.63 30.44
N ASN A 788 -37.23 -23.02 31.61
CA ASN A 788 -36.32 -23.13 32.74
C ASN A 788 -37.10 -23.57 33.98
N PHE A 789 -36.74 -24.74 34.51
CA PHE A 789 -37.25 -25.27 35.77
C PHE A 789 -36.11 -25.36 36.78
N SER A 790 -36.24 -24.75 37.95
CA SER A 790 -35.22 -24.80 39.01
C SER A 790 -35.88 -25.04 40.36
N THR A 791 -35.39 -26.02 41.12
CA THR A 791 -35.91 -26.32 42.46
C THR A 791 -34.80 -26.79 43.39
N GLU A 792 -34.94 -26.50 44.68
CA GLU A 792 -34.04 -27.00 45.70
C GLU A 792 -34.32 -28.49 45.95
N MET A 793 -33.26 -29.28 46.07
CA MET A 793 -33.32 -30.71 46.36
C MET A 793 -32.59 -31.01 47.68
N PRO A 794 -33.19 -30.71 48.85
CA PRO A 794 -32.58 -30.98 50.16
C PRO A 794 -32.23 -32.46 50.40
N PHE A 795 -32.85 -33.37 49.64
CA PHE A 795 -32.45 -34.78 49.62
C PHE A 795 -31.00 -34.97 49.18
N LEU A 796 -30.53 -34.25 48.14
CA LEU A 796 -29.17 -34.34 47.63
C LEU A 796 -28.16 -33.75 48.61
N THR A 797 -28.47 -32.61 49.26
CA THR A 797 -27.63 -32.07 50.34
C THR A 797 -27.50 -33.08 51.48
N ARG A 798 -28.61 -33.70 51.90
CA ARG A 798 -28.58 -34.76 52.93
C ARG A 798 -27.84 -36.01 52.49
N LEU A 799 -27.85 -36.35 51.20
CA LEU A 799 -27.10 -37.48 50.66
C LEU A 799 -25.59 -37.17 50.65
N ALA A 800 -25.20 -35.95 50.29
CA ALA A 800 -23.82 -35.49 50.38
C ALA A 800 -23.30 -35.55 51.82
N ASN A 801 -24.10 -35.11 52.80
CA ASN A 801 -23.76 -35.19 54.23
C ASN A 801 -23.74 -36.63 54.80
N LYS A 802 -24.12 -37.64 54.01
CA LYS A 802 -23.94 -39.06 54.38
C LYS A 802 -22.58 -39.62 53.96
N LEU A 803 -21.81 -38.89 53.17
CA LEU A 803 -20.43 -39.27 52.84
C LEU A 803 -19.53 -38.97 54.05
N PRO A 804 -18.63 -39.90 54.43
CA PRO A 804 -17.72 -39.67 55.54
C PRO A 804 -16.84 -38.43 55.26
N ASN A 805 -16.73 -37.54 56.26
CA ASN A 805 -15.97 -36.29 56.24
C ASN A 805 -16.56 -35.11 55.42
N ILE A 806 -17.87 -35.12 55.10
CA ILE A 806 -18.56 -33.98 54.48
C ILE A 806 -19.71 -33.51 55.39
N ASP A 807 -19.72 -32.22 55.74
CA ASP A 807 -20.81 -31.56 56.48
C ASP A 807 -21.05 -30.19 55.83
N THR A 808 -22.04 -30.11 54.94
CA THR A 808 -22.38 -28.87 54.21
C THR A 808 -23.84 -28.51 54.36
N ASP A 809 -24.10 -27.25 54.71
CA ASP A 809 -25.44 -26.66 54.77
C ASP A 809 -25.81 -25.94 53.47
N VAL A 810 -24.96 -26.01 52.44
CA VAL A 810 -25.21 -25.37 51.16
C VAL A 810 -26.35 -26.11 50.44
N PRO A 811 -27.42 -25.40 50.02
CA PRO A 811 -28.56 -26.03 49.36
C PRO A 811 -28.14 -26.61 47.99
N SER A 812 -28.56 -27.85 47.73
CA SER A 812 -28.41 -28.48 46.42
C SER A 812 -29.56 -28.06 45.51
N ASN A 813 -29.25 -27.57 44.31
CA ASN A 813 -30.25 -27.14 43.34
C ASN A 813 -30.29 -28.08 42.13
N LEU A 814 -31.49 -28.47 41.70
CA LEU A 814 -31.72 -29.14 40.42
C LEU A 814 -32.33 -28.12 39.46
N SER A 815 -31.59 -27.80 38.40
CA SER A 815 -32.09 -26.98 37.31
C SER A 815 -32.14 -27.78 36.01
N VAL A 816 -33.26 -27.68 35.30
CA VAL A 816 -33.51 -28.31 34.00
C VAL A 816 -33.88 -27.19 33.03
N ARG A 817 -33.08 -27.04 31.98
CA ARG A 817 -33.31 -26.07 30.91
C ARG A 817 -33.53 -26.82 29.61
N GLY A 818 -34.52 -26.41 28.83
CA GLY A 818 -34.81 -26.96 27.50
C GLY A 818 -35.09 -25.84 26.53
N GLU A 819 -34.48 -25.89 25.34
CA GLU A 819 -34.58 -24.84 24.34
C GLU A 819 -34.74 -25.45 22.94
N VAL A 820 -35.55 -24.80 22.10
CA VAL A 820 -35.70 -25.13 20.67
C VAL A 820 -35.74 -23.82 19.90
N ALA A 821 -34.96 -23.72 18.82
CA ALA A 821 -34.94 -22.56 17.94
C ALA A 821 -34.98 -23.00 16.47
N PHE A 822 -35.73 -22.27 15.66
CA PHE A 822 -35.83 -22.42 14.20
C PHE A 822 -35.31 -21.15 13.53
N LEU A 823 -34.36 -21.31 12.61
CA LEU A 823 -33.86 -20.24 11.76
C LEU A 823 -34.51 -20.35 10.37
N ARG A 824 -35.14 -19.28 9.91
CA ARG A 824 -35.57 -19.10 8.52
C ARG A 824 -34.64 -18.08 7.86
N PRO A 825 -33.64 -18.53 7.07
CA PRO A 825 -32.79 -17.62 6.33
C PRO A 825 -33.53 -17.01 5.13
N ASN A 826 -33.18 -15.79 4.74
CA ASN A 826 -33.69 -15.11 3.56
C ASN A 826 -32.72 -13.99 3.11
N SER A 827 -32.92 -13.41 1.93
CA SER A 827 -32.24 -12.19 1.47
C SER A 827 -33.14 -10.95 1.60
N PRO A 828 -32.54 -9.74 1.66
CA PRO A 828 -33.30 -8.50 1.52
C PRO A 828 -33.66 -8.24 0.05
N LYS A 829 -34.87 -7.72 -0.18
CA LYS A 829 -35.41 -7.44 -1.53
C LYS A 829 -34.58 -6.48 -2.38
N ASN A 830 -33.75 -5.65 -1.74
CA ASN A 830 -32.90 -4.69 -2.44
C ASN A 830 -31.71 -5.36 -3.16
N ALA A 831 -31.39 -6.60 -2.79
CA ALA A 831 -30.38 -7.43 -3.45
C ALA A 831 -30.99 -8.33 -4.54
N ASP A 832 -32.30 -8.24 -4.79
CA ASP A 832 -32.97 -9.08 -5.78
C ASP A 832 -32.81 -8.48 -7.18
N PHE A 833 -32.35 -9.28 -8.13
CA PHE A 833 -32.39 -8.93 -9.55
C PHE A 833 -33.54 -9.69 -10.22
N ARG A 834 -34.47 -8.92 -10.83
CA ARG A 834 -35.69 -9.47 -11.46
C ARG A 834 -36.58 -10.34 -10.53
N GLY A 835 -36.49 -10.10 -9.22
CA GLY A 835 -37.30 -10.81 -8.22
C GLY A 835 -36.69 -12.12 -7.71
N GLU A 836 -35.42 -12.40 -8.07
CA GLU A 836 -34.65 -13.52 -7.57
C GLU A 836 -33.48 -13.01 -6.73
N THR A 837 -33.16 -13.72 -5.65
CA THR A 837 -31.96 -13.45 -4.85
C THR A 837 -30.73 -13.70 -5.72
N THR A 838 -29.96 -12.66 -6.00
CA THR A 838 -28.78 -12.76 -6.85
C THR A 838 -27.52 -12.36 -6.11
N THR A 839 -26.49 -13.19 -6.26
CA THR A 839 -25.12 -12.89 -5.85
C THR A 839 -24.26 -12.85 -7.10
N TYR A 840 -23.49 -11.79 -7.25
CA TYR A 840 -22.53 -11.64 -8.33
C TYR A 840 -21.24 -12.37 -7.92
N LEU A 841 -20.93 -13.45 -8.64
CA LEU A 841 -19.63 -14.11 -8.52
C LEU A 841 -18.52 -13.17 -9.01
N ASP A 842 -18.80 -12.47 -10.11
CA ASP A 842 -18.00 -11.38 -10.67
C ASP A 842 -18.95 -10.42 -11.41
N ASP A 843 -18.72 -9.12 -11.28
CA ASP A 843 -19.45 -8.07 -11.98
C ASP A 843 -18.59 -7.31 -13.01
N PHE A 844 -17.31 -7.69 -13.11
CA PHE A 844 -16.27 -7.08 -13.96
C PHE A 844 -16.03 -5.59 -13.74
N GLU A 845 -16.58 -4.97 -12.68
CA GLU A 845 -16.34 -3.54 -12.39
C GLU A 845 -14.92 -3.30 -11.87
N GLY A 846 -14.39 -4.25 -11.08
CA GLY A 846 -13.01 -4.19 -10.55
C GLY A 846 -11.93 -4.72 -11.49
N ALA A 847 -12.29 -5.17 -12.70
CA ALA A 847 -11.36 -5.83 -13.62
C ALA A 847 -10.41 -4.85 -14.35
N GLN A 848 -10.62 -3.53 -14.21
CA GLN A 848 -9.82 -2.51 -14.88
C GLN A 848 -8.97 -1.74 -13.89
N ALA A 849 -7.65 -1.98 -13.91
CA ALA A 849 -6.66 -1.12 -13.29
C ALA A 849 -6.03 -0.22 -14.36
N LEU A 850 -5.84 1.07 -14.04
CA LEU A 850 -5.24 2.04 -14.96
C LEU A 850 -3.92 2.54 -14.38
N ILE A 851 -2.87 2.53 -15.21
CA ILE A 851 -1.61 3.21 -14.93
C ILE A 851 -1.65 4.53 -15.72
N ASP A 852 -1.77 5.67 -15.04
CA ASP A 852 -1.85 6.98 -15.71
C ASP A 852 -0.46 7.48 -16.12
N ILE A 853 -0.28 7.69 -17.42
CA ILE A 853 0.97 8.14 -18.03
C ILE A 853 0.92 9.58 -18.56
N ARG A 854 -0.18 10.33 -18.31
CA ARG A 854 -0.40 11.66 -18.90
C ARG A 854 0.41 12.79 -18.28
N SER A 855 1.07 12.57 -17.14
CA SER A 855 1.83 13.63 -16.46
C SER A 855 3.03 14.05 -17.31
N SER A 856 3.03 15.29 -17.83
CA SER A 856 4.06 15.79 -18.75
C SER A 856 5.46 15.87 -18.12
N LEU A 857 5.54 16.19 -16.82
CA LEU A 857 6.81 16.27 -16.09
C LEU A 857 7.42 14.89 -15.79
N GLY A 858 6.66 13.81 -15.99
CA GLY A 858 7.18 12.45 -15.88
C GLY A 858 7.89 11.95 -17.14
N TRP A 859 7.97 12.77 -18.19
CA TRP A 859 8.64 12.46 -19.45
C TRP A 859 9.91 13.30 -19.59
N SER A 860 10.97 12.66 -20.07
CA SER A 860 12.24 13.27 -20.45
C SER A 860 12.50 13.11 -21.96
N LEU A 861 13.56 13.74 -22.45
CA LEU A 861 14.06 13.50 -23.81
C LEU A 861 14.43 12.02 -23.97
N ALA A 862 14.11 11.42 -25.11
CA ALA A 862 14.44 10.03 -25.37
C ALA A 862 15.83 9.84 -26.00
N SER A 863 16.45 8.70 -25.68
CA SER A 863 17.56 8.14 -26.45
C SER A 863 17.14 7.84 -27.90
N THR A 864 18.11 7.89 -28.82
CA THR A 864 17.88 7.66 -30.26
C THR A 864 17.29 6.26 -30.50
N PRO A 865 16.14 6.13 -31.20
CA PRO A 865 15.60 4.83 -31.56
C PRO A 865 16.54 4.06 -32.47
N GLU A 866 16.57 2.73 -32.29
CA GLU A 866 17.53 1.85 -32.98
C GLU A 866 17.41 1.93 -34.51
N GLU A 867 16.20 2.17 -35.04
CA GLU A 867 15.98 2.30 -36.49
C GLU A 867 16.60 3.57 -37.12
N PHE A 868 16.91 4.58 -36.31
CA PHE A 868 17.55 5.83 -36.73
C PHE A 868 19.05 5.85 -36.42
N LYS A 869 19.60 4.75 -35.91
CA LYS A 869 21.05 4.56 -35.82
C LYS A 869 21.54 3.97 -37.15
N VAL A 870 22.30 4.75 -37.91
CA VAL A 870 22.83 4.31 -39.21
C VAL A 870 24.20 3.66 -39.01
N ASP A 871 24.42 2.48 -39.60
CA ASP A 871 25.71 1.78 -39.56
C ASP A 871 26.88 2.70 -40.01
N GLY A 872 27.77 3.03 -39.08
CA GLY A 872 28.95 3.86 -39.30
C GLY A 872 28.75 5.36 -39.05
N GLU A 873 27.57 5.78 -38.57
CA GLU A 873 27.44 7.04 -37.81
C GLU A 873 27.92 6.77 -36.39
N ASP A 874 29.07 7.34 -36.05
CA ASP A 874 29.63 7.30 -34.71
C ASP A 874 29.51 8.69 -34.08
N ASP A 875 29.64 8.76 -32.76
CA ASP A 875 29.75 10.01 -32.02
C ASP A 875 28.50 10.93 -32.12
N ILE A 876 28.70 12.23 -32.41
CA ILE A 876 27.65 13.26 -32.47
C ILE A 876 26.65 13.05 -33.63
N GLU A 877 27.00 12.17 -34.59
CA GLU A 877 26.19 11.89 -35.78
C GLU A 877 24.88 11.19 -35.41
N THR A 878 24.83 10.42 -34.31
CA THR A 878 23.62 9.70 -33.86
C THR A 878 22.46 10.61 -33.47
N GLY A 879 22.71 11.93 -33.31
CA GLY A 879 21.69 12.96 -33.06
C GLY A 879 21.17 13.68 -34.32
N TYR A 880 21.71 13.40 -35.50
CA TYR A 880 21.49 14.22 -36.71
C TYR A 880 20.05 14.22 -37.23
N GLU A 881 19.29 13.19 -36.93
CA GLU A 881 17.93 12.98 -37.40
C GLU A 881 16.86 13.51 -36.41
N ARG A 882 17.27 14.01 -35.24
CA ARG A 882 16.36 14.50 -34.19
C ARG A 882 15.71 15.84 -34.54
N ALA A 883 14.39 15.86 -34.65
CA ALA A 883 13.57 17.06 -34.82
C ALA A 883 13.11 17.66 -33.48
N LYS A 884 12.58 18.88 -33.50
CA LYS A 884 12.03 19.53 -32.30
C LYS A 884 10.66 18.93 -31.95
N MET A 885 10.49 18.56 -30.68
CA MET A 885 9.20 18.26 -30.07
C MET A 885 9.05 19.04 -28.77
N ALA A 886 7.82 19.47 -28.46
CA ALA A 886 7.46 20.02 -27.16
C ALA A 886 6.33 19.18 -26.55
N TRP A 887 6.48 18.81 -25.27
CA TRP A 887 5.51 18.02 -24.52
C TRP A 887 5.11 18.73 -23.23
N TYR A 888 3.81 18.97 -23.04
CA TYR A 888 3.34 19.75 -21.90
C TYR A 888 1.87 19.52 -21.60
N THR A 889 1.41 20.08 -20.49
CA THR A 889 -0.01 20.33 -20.25
C THR A 889 -0.19 21.84 -20.13
N ILE A 890 -1.12 22.42 -20.87
CA ILE A 890 -1.35 23.87 -20.83
C ILE A 890 -1.78 24.30 -19.42
N ASP A 891 -1.02 25.22 -18.83
CA ASP A 891 -1.24 25.68 -17.46
C ASP A 891 -2.61 26.37 -17.32
N PRO A 892 -3.39 26.07 -16.27
CA PRO A 892 -4.68 26.71 -16.02
C PRO A 892 -4.64 28.25 -16.01
N ILE A 893 -3.49 28.89 -15.79
CA ILE A 893 -3.32 30.34 -15.79
C ILE A 893 -3.83 30.97 -17.10
N PHE A 894 -3.62 30.33 -18.25
CA PHE A 894 -4.04 30.82 -19.57
C PHE A 894 -5.57 30.90 -19.73
N TYR A 895 -6.32 30.09 -18.98
CA TYR A 895 -7.78 30.05 -19.02
C TYR A 895 -8.44 30.91 -17.93
N THR A 896 -7.66 31.74 -17.23
CA THR A 896 -8.14 32.63 -16.17
C THR A 896 -7.83 34.09 -16.49
N ASN A 897 -8.32 35.00 -15.64
CA ASN A 897 -8.01 36.42 -15.74
C ASN A 897 -6.54 36.76 -15.43
N GLN A 898 -5.72 35.78 -15.01
CA GLN A 898 -4.29 35.95 -14.75
C GLN A 898 -3.42 35.68 -15.98
N ARG A 899 -4.02 35.31 -17.12
CA ARG A 899 -3.27 35.07 -18.36
C ARG A 899 -2.51 36.32 -18.84
N PRO A 900 -1.37 36.16 -19.54
CA PRO A 900 -0.65 37.29 -20.14
C PRO A 900 -1.53 38.08 -21.10
N ALA A 901 -1.37 39.41 -21.12
CA ALA A 901 -2.19 40.31 -21.96
C ALA A 901 -1.99 40.09 -23.47
N SER A 902 -0.89 39.45 -23.88
CA SER A 902 -0.62 39.09 -25.29
C SER A 902 -1.40 37.86 -25.76
N VAL A 903 -1.97 37.06 -24.85
CA VAL A 903 -2.80 35.89 -25.19
C VAL A 903 -4.27 36.33 -25.28
N SER A 904 -4.82 36.26 -26.48
CA SER A 904 -6.20 36.64 -26.78
C SER A 904 -7.18 35.48 -26.54
N ASP A 905 -8.49 35.78 -26.53
CA ASP A 905 -9.51 34.74 -26.48
C ASP A 905 -9.46 33.80 -27.68
N ASN A 906 -8.97 34.24 -28.83
CA ASN A 906 -8.82 33.38 -30.01
C ASN A 906 -7.70 32.35 -29.81
N ASP A 907 -6.62 32.73 -29.11
CA ASP A 907 -5.46 31.85 -28.90
C ASP A 907 -5.77 30.69 -27.95
N ILE A 908 -6.76 30.83 -27.06
CA ILE A 908 -7.28 29.76 -26.19
C ILE A 908 -8.56 29.09 -26.72
N SER A 909 -8.95 29.42 -27.95
CA SER A 909 -10.16 28.91 -28.60
C SER A 909 -9.84 28.13 -29.88
N THR A 910 -8.63 27.56 -29.99
CA THR A 910 -8.26 26.61 -31.05
C THR A 910 -8.37 25.18 -30.53
N ASN A 911 -8.56 24.18 -31.39
CA ASN A 911 -8.63 22.79 -30.91
C ASN A 911 -7.35 22.32 -30.20
N ALA A 912 -6.19 22.81 -30.63
CA ALA A 912 -4.90 22.45 -30.02
C ALA A 912 -4.66 23.11 -28.66
N THR A 913 -5.31 24.24 -28.36
CA THR A 913 -4.98 25.06 -27.18
C THR A 913 -6.16 25.29 -26.22
N ARG A 914 -7.36 24.87 -26.60
CA ARG A 914 -8.55 25.03 -25.76
C ARG A 914 -8.52 24.10 -24.56
N ARG A 915 -9.25 24.50 -23.52
CA ARG A 915 -9.49 23.66 -22.35
C ARG A 915 -10.46 22.53 -22.69
N VAL A 916 -10.11 21.29 -22.33
CA VAL A 916 -10.96 20.11 -22.55
C VAL A 916 -11.75 19.80 -21.28
N PHE A 917 -13.06 19.61 -21.43
CA PHE A 917 -13.94 19.21 -20.33
C PHE A 917 -14.28 17.72 -20.40
N ILE A 918 -14.56 17.11 -19.24
CA ILE A 918 -14.83 15.67 -19.12
C ILE A 918 -16.08 15.24 -19.89
N ASP A 919 -17.09 16.09 -19.98
CA ASP A 919 -18.32 15.86 -20.74
C ASP A 919 -18.09 15.76 -22.25
N GLU A 920 -16.93 16.23 -22.73
CA GLU A 920 -16.53 16.05 -24.11
C GLU A 920 -16.20 14.60 -24.42
N VAL A 921 -15.42 13.94 -23.59
CA VAL A 921 -14.93 12.57 -23.82
C VAL A 921 -15.83 11.54 -23.15
N PHE A 922 -16.30 11.83 -21.93
CA PHE A 922 -17.07 10.95 -21.06
C PHE A 922 -18.42 11.58 -20.64
N PRO A 923 -19.37 11.79 -21.58
CA PRO A 923 -20.64 12.48 -21.30
C PRO A 923 -21.59 11.73 -20.36
N GLN A 924 -21.33 10.45 -20.09
CA GLN A 924 -22.16 9.59 -19.25
C GLN A 924 -21.66 9.48 -17.80
N VAL A 925 -20.54 10.13 -17.48
CA VAL A 925 -19.96 10.11 -16.13
C VAL A 925 -20.47 11.29 -15.33
N ASP A 926 -21.13 11.01 -14.21
CA ASP A 926 -21.56 12.02 -13.25
C ASP A 926 -20.38 12.44 -12.36
N VAL A 927 -19.99 13.70 -12.44
CA VAL A 927 -18.92 14.27 -11.61
C VAL A 927 -19.49 14.76 -10.28
N ALA A 928 -18.87 14.36 -9.18
CA ALA A 928 -19.26 14.82 -7.85
C ALA A 928 -19.04 16.34 -7.70
N GLN A 929 -19.89 17.01 -6.93
CA GLN A 929 -19.73 18.44 -6.67
C GLN A 929 -18.39 18.72 -5.97
N GLY A 930 -17.65 19.70 -6.48
CA GLY A 930 -16.32 20.08 -5.97
C GLY A 930 -15.15 19.37 -6.65
N GLN A 931 -15.38 18.31 -7.44
CA GLN A 931 -14.36 17.75 -8.32
C GLN A 931 -14.17 18.62 -9.58
N THR A 932 -12.99 18.53 -10.18
CA THR A 932 -12.70 19.24 -11.44
C THR A 932 -13.48 18.60 -12.59
N THR A 933 -14.15 19.42 -13.40
CA THR A 933 -14.78 18.99 -14.67
C THR A 933 -13.82 19.05 -15.85
N VAL A 934 -12.58 19.49 -15.61
CA VAL A 934 -11.56 19.70 -16.63
C VAL A 934 -10.71 18.45 -16.72
N GLN A 935 -10.50 17.99 -17.95
CA GLN A 935 -9.63 16.88 -18.25
C GLN A 935 -8.28 17.43 -18.71
N ASN A 936 -7.22 17.10 -17.97
CA ASN A 936 -5.87 17.45 -18.38
C ASN A 936 -5.41 16.53 -19.52
N THR A 937 -4.69 17.11 -20.47
CA THR A 937 -4.11 16.46 -21.64
C THR A 937 -2.59 16.40 -21.54
N LEU A 938 -1.99 15.42 -22.21
CA LEU A 938 -0.58 15.44 -22.57
C LEU A 938 -0.52 15.93 -24.01
N ASP A 939 -0.14 17.18 -24.20
CA ASP A 939 -0.07 17.80 -25.51
C ASP A 939 1.33 17.53 -26.10
N LEU A 940 1.38 16.89 -27.27
CA LEU A 940 2.60 16.60 -28.00
C LEU A 940 2.61 17.40 -29.29
N VAL A 941 3.59 18.30 -29.43
CA VAL A 941 3.72 19.16 -30.61
C VAL A 941 5.02 18.83 -31.32
N TYR A 942 4.92 18.21 -32.50
CA TYR A 942 6.04 17.80 -33.33
C TYR A 942 6.33 18.82 -34.45
N TYR A 943 7.57 19.27 -34.55
CA TYR A 943 8.06 20.23 -35.55
C TYR A 943 9.09 19.57 -36.49
N PRO A 944 8.66 18.77 -37.48
CA PRO A 944 9.56 17.99 -38.34
C PRO A 944 10.50 18.82 -39.24
N ASN A 945 10.27 20.12 -39.34
CA ASN A 945 11.10 21.02 -40.15
C ASN A 945 12.09 21.84 -39.32
N GLN A 946 12.14 21.62 -38.00
CA GLN A 946 13.04 22.29 -37.09
C GLN A 946 13.89 21.26 -36.35
N ARG A 947 15.17 21.58 -36.13
CA ARG A 947 16.10 20.73 -35.39
C ARG A 947 15.73 20.70 -33.91
N GLY A 948 15.84 19.53 -33.29
CA GLY A 948 15.69 19.37 -31.85
C GLY A 948 16.99 19.64 -31.10
N PRO A 949 16.97 19.52 -29.76
CA PRO A 949 18.15 19.61 -28.91
C PRO A 949 19.24 18.59 -29.27
N TYR A 950 20.51 19.00 -29.14
CA TYR A 950 21.72 18.23 -29.43
C TYR A 950 21.85 17.75 -30.88
N ASN A 951 21.18 18.41 -31.84
CA ASN A 951 21.31 18.08 -33.25
C ASN A 951 22.30 19.01 -33.97
N ALA A 952 23.52 18.50 -34.23
CA ALA A 952 24.57 19.25 -34.92
C ALA A 952 24.49 19.21 -36.47
N ASN A 953 23.45 18.61 -37.06
CA ASN A 953 23.33 18.45 -38.52
C ASN A 953 23.10 19.80 -39.25
N ASN A 954 24.07 20.20 -40.08
CA ASN A 954 24.00 21.40 -40.92
C ASN A 954 23.02 21.29 -42.11
N ASN A 955 22.68 20.07 -42.52
CA ASN A 955 21.84 19.77 -43.69
C ASN A 955 20.48 19.15 -43.32
N PHE A 956 20.00 19.35 -42.09
CA PHE A 956 18.74 18.77 -41.59
C PHE A 956 17.52 19.01 -42.49
N ALA A 957 17.46 20.17 -43.17
CA ALA A 957 16.37 20.49 -44.09
C ALA A 957 16.33 19.62 -45.36
N ALA A 958 17.45 18.95 -45.69
CA ALA A 958 17.56 18.05 -46.84
C ALA A 958 17.17 16.60 -46.53
N LEU A 959 17.06 16.23 -45.25
CA LEU A 959 16.58 14.91 -44.82
C LEU A 959 15.13 14.71 -45.24
N THR A 960 14.80 13.49 -45.67
CA THR A 960 13.43 13.13 -46.03
C THR A 960 12.57 12.97 -44.76
N PRO A 961 11.23 13.08 -44.84
CA PRO A 961 10.37 12.99 -43.66
C PRO A 961 10.47 11.68 -42.87
N ASP A 962 10.87 10.59 -43.52
CA ASP A 962 11.10 9.26 -42.95
C ASP A 962 12.45 9.11 -42.24
N GLN A 963 13.35 10.10 -42.36
CA GLN A 963 14.65 10.17 -41.66
C GLN A 963 14.62 11.18 -40.51
N LYS A 964 13.43 11.44 -39.96
CA LYS A 964 13.23 12.47 -38.93
C LYS A 964 12.33 11.96 -37.85
N TRP A 965 12.81 12.05 -36.63
CA TRP A 965 12.10 11.58 -35.44
C TRP A 965 12.21 12.61 -34.32
N ALA A 966 11.30 12.56 -33.35
CA ALA A 966 11.48 13.25 -32.08
C ALA A 966 10.76 12.46 -31.00
N GLY A 967 11.47 12.13 -29.93
CA GLY A 967 10.95 11.18 -28.94
C GLY A 967 11.06 11.67 -27.51
N ILE A 968 10.16 11.13 -26.69
CA ILE A 968 10.15 11.29 -25.24
C ILE A 968 10.11 9.91 -24.59
N MET A 969 10.76 9.77 -23.44
CA MET A 969 10.74 8.54 -22.67
C MET A 969 10.37 8.79 -21.21
N ARG A 970 9.92 7.74 -20.53
CA ARG A 970 9.60 7.78 -19.11
C ARG A 970 9.83 6.44 -18.45
N SER A 971 10.07 6.47 -17.16
CA SER A 971 10.01 5.28 -16.31
C SER A 971 8.58 4.92 -15.92
N LEU A 972 8.38 3.64 -15.67
CA LEU A 972 7.12 3.03 -15.22
C LEU A 972 7.26 2.55 -13.78
N SER A 973 6.29 2.89 -12.93
CA SER A 973 6.30 2.51 -11.52
C SER A 973 5.97 1.03 -11.27
N SER A 974 5.31 0.37 -12.23
CA SER A 974 4.98 -1.05 -12.20
C SER A 974 5.58 -1.71 -13.43
N THR A 975 6.64 -2.49 -13.23
CA THR A 975 7.40 -3.12 -14.33
C THR A 975 6.88 -4.50 -14.73
N ASN A 976 6.17 -5.20 -13.83
CA ASN A 976 5.61 -6.52 -14.08
C ASN A 976 4.18 -6.45 -14.62
N PHE A 977 4.05 -6.34 -15.94
CA PHE A 977 2.74 -6.24 -16.59
C PHE A 977 1.95 -7.54 -16.54
N GLU A 978 2.62 -8.70 -16.55
CA GLU A 978 1.96 -10.01 -16.39
C GLU A 978 1.26 -10.13 -15.03
N GLN A 979 1.95 -9.80 -13.94
CA GLN A 979 1.36 -9.87 -12.58
C GLN A 979 0.27 -8.82 -12.37
N SER A 980 0.44 -7.63 -12.95
CA SER A 980 -0.54 -6.54 -12.89
C SER A 980 -1.68 -6.72 -13.90
N ASN A 981 -1.66 -7.77 -14.73
CA ASN A 981 -2.59 -8.05 -15.82
C ASN A 981 -2.82 -6.82 -16.73
N VAL A 982 -1.72 -6.17 -17.14
CA VAL A 982 -1.78 -5.04 -18.08
C VAL A 982 -1.92 -5.62 -19.49
N GLU A 983 -3.06 -5.37 -20.12
CA GLU A 983 -3.37 -5.95 -21.44
C GLU A 983 -3.33 -4.92 -22.58
N PHE A 984 -3.54 -3.63 -22.29
CA PHE A 984 -3.73 -2.61 -23.31
C PHE A 984 -3.07 -1.28 -22.97
N VAL A 985 -2.50 -0.62 -23.99
CA VAL A 985 -2.25 0.82 -23.97
C VAL A 985 -3.49 1.53 -24.52
N GLN A 986 -4.04 2.47 -23.75
CA GLN A 986 -5.26 3.20 -24.12
C GLN A 986 -5.04 4.70 -24.05
N PHE A 987 -5.41 5.41 -25.11
CA PHE A 987 -5.38 6.87 -25.14
C PHE A 987 -6.44 7.44 -26.08
N TRP A 988 -6.82 8.69 -25.81
CA TRP A 988 -7.73 9.47 -26.64
C TRP A 988 -6.94 10.57 -27.33
N VAL A 989 -6.97 10.58 -28.66
CA VAL A 989 -6.32 11.61 -29.49
C VAL A 989 -7.40 12.52 -30.07
N LEU A 990 -7.18 13.83 -30.00
CA LEU A 990 -7.99 14.79 -30.75
C LEU A 990 -7.54 14.72 -32.21
N ASP A 991 -8.47 14.44 -33.13
CA ASP A 991 -8.18 14.32 -34.55
C ASP A 991 -7.52 15.62 -35.07
N PRO A 992 -6.22 15.60 -35.44
CA PRO A 992 -5.50 16.80 -35.84
C PRO A 992 -5.95 17.34 -37.20
N TYR A 993 -6.72 16.55 -37.97
CA TYR A 993 -7.21 16.90 -39.30
C TYR A 993 -8.56 17.61 -39.28
N VAL A 994 -9.26 17.67 -38.13
CA VAL A 994 -10.62 18.21 -38.03
C VAL A 994 -10.74 19.68 -38.48
N ASP A 995 -9.70 20.47 -38.26
CA ASP A 995 -9.63 21.89 -38.62
C ASP A 995 -9.06 22.13 -40.03
N GLY A 996 -8.57 21.07 -40.70
CA GLY A 996 -7.91 21.16 -42.01
C GLY A 996 -6.52 21.80 -42.01
N VAL A 997 -5.90 21.96 -40.83
CA VAL A 997 -4.53 22.49 -40.67
C VAL A 997 -3.50 21.41 -41.00
N ALA A 998 -3.64 20.22 -40.40
CA ALA A 998 -2.84 19.06 -40.76
C ALA A 998 -3.36 18.44 -42.08
N THR A 999 -2.47 17.96 -42.94
CA THR A 999 -2.83 17.43 -44.27
C THR A 999 -2.11 16.13 -44.67
N GLY A 1000 -0.97 15.81 -44.05
CA GLY A 1000 -0.21 14.58 -44.32
C GLY A 1000 -0.38 13.53 -43.21
N PRO A 1001 -0.22 12.23 -43.52
CA PRO A 1001 -0.17 11.18 -42.52
C PRO A 1001 1.14 11.25 -41.73
N GLY A 1002 1.13 10.71 -40.51
CA GLY A 1002 2.31 10.45 -39.69
C GLY A 1002 2.18 9.10 -38.99
N GLU A 1003 3.20 8.74 -38.22
CA GLU A 1003 3.22 7.53 -37.40
C GLU A 1003 3.57 7.94 -35.97
N LEU A 1004 2.89 7.34 -34.99
CA LEU A 1004 3.27 7.38 -33.59
C LEU A 1004 3.81 6.01 -33.25
N VAL A 1005 5.07 5.93 -32.84
CA VAL A 1005 5.69 4.67 -32.42
C VAL A 1005 5.77 4.66 -30.90
N ILE A 1006 5.40 3.52 -30.30
CA ILE A 1006 5.48 3.30 -28.86
C ILE A 1006 6.39 2.10 -28.62
N ASN A 1007 7.42 2.29 -27.79
CA ASN A 1007 8.31 1.23 -27.36
C ASN A 1007 8.05 0.96 -25.88
N LEU A 1008 7.88 -0.31 -25.51
CA LEU A 1008 7.65 -0.76 -24.15
C LEU A 1008 8.64 -1.86 -23.79
N GLY A 1009 9.51 -1.60 -22.82
CA GLY A 1009 10.50 -2.57 -22.34
C GLY A 1009 11.61 -1.91 -21.54
N ASN A 1010 12.81 -2.46 -21.68
CA ASN A 1010 14.04 -1.80 -21.28
C ASN A 1010 14.54 -0.96 -22.46
N ILE A 1011 14.76 0.32 -22.24
CA ILE A 1011 15.16 1.29 -23.25
C ILE A 1011 16.37 2.01 -22.69
N SER A 1012 17.36 2.29 -23.55
CA SER A 1012 18.54 3.01 -23.12
C SER A 1012 18.17 4.38 -22.54
N GLU A 1013 18.70 4.67 -21.35
CA GLU A 1013 18.65 5.97 -20.67
C GLU A 1013 19.80 6.89 -21.08
N ASP A 1014 20.76 6.36 -21.84
CA ASP A 1014 21.85 7.13 -22.46
C ASP A 1014 21.25 7.98 -23.61
N ILE A 1015 20.98 9.26 -23.31
CA ILE A 1015 20.31 10.20 -24.22
C ILE A 1015 21.34 10.72 -25.24
N LEU A 1016 22.55 11.00 -24.75
CA LEU A 1016 23.72 11.42 -25.52
C LEU A 1016 24.74 10.28 -25.55
N GLU A 1017 24.61 9.41 -26.55
CA GLU A 1017 25.35 8.14 -26.66
C GLU A 1017 26.87 8.30 -26.53
N ASP A 1018 27.38 8.15 -25.30
CA ASP A 1018 28.81 8.07 -24.96
C ASP A 1018 29.12 7.05 -23.85
N GLY A 1019 28.10 6.32 -23.36
CA GLY A 1019 28.24 5.29 -22.33
C GLY A 1019 28.57 5.84 -20.93
N ARG A 1020 28.59 7.16 -20.73
CA ARG A 1020 28.87 7.79 -19.44
C ARG A 1020 27.64 8.56 -18.96
N LYS A 1021 27.18 8.21 -17.76
CA LYS A 1021 26.03 8.88 -17.14
C LYS A 1021 26.29 10.38 -16.90
N GLN A 1022 25.56 11.24 -17.59
CA GLN A 1022 25.50 12.65 -17.24
C GLN A 1022 24.64 12.89 -16.00
N TYR A 1023 25.11 13.77 -15.12
CA TYR A 1023 24.30 14.36 -14.05
C TYR A 1023 24.81 15.76 -13.67
N GLU A 1024 23.97 16.77 -13.90
CA GLU A 1024 24.34 18.18 -13.80
C GLU A 1024 24.89 18.60 -12.43
N ASN A 1025 24.34 18.04 -11.33
CA ASN A 1025 24.79 18.40 -9.99
C ASN A 1025 26.21 17.90 -9.65
N GLY A 1026 26.81 17.07 -10.50
CA GLY A 1026 28.22 16.66 -10.42
C GLY A 1026 29.18 17.58 -11.16
N LEU A 1027 28.68 18.55 -11.94
CA LEU A 1027 29.52 19.48 -12.68
C LEU A 1027 30.18 20.49 -11.73
N PRO A 1028 31.38 21.00 -12.07
CA PRO A 1028 32.19 21.80 -11.16
C PRO A 1028 31.60 23.19 -10.90
N GLY A 1029 31.24 23.45 -9.63
CA GLY A 1029 30.85 24.79 -9.15
C GLY A 1029 32.04 25.73 -8.89
N VAL A 1030 31.75 26.90 -8.33
CA VAL A 1030 32.76 27.93 -8.05
C VAL A 1030 33.76 27.48 -6.98
N ASN A 1031 35.05 27.50 -7.32
CA ASN A 1031 36.15 26.96 -6.48
C ASN A 1031 36.00 25.46 -6.14
N SER A 1032 35.25 24.70 -6.94
CA SER A 1032 35.18 23.25 -6.78
C SER A 1032 36.42 22.56 -7.35
N ASN A 1033 36.76 21.40 -6.77
CA ASN A 1033 37.76 20.47 -7.32
C ASN A 1033 37.08 19.24 -7.94
N ASP A 1034 35.80 19.34 -8.27
CA ASP A 1034 35.08 18.25 -8.95
C ASP A 1034 35.73 18.00 -10.31
N LEU A 1035 35.82 16.72 -10.65
CA LEU A 1035 36.56 16.24 -11.80
C LEU A 1035 35.59 15.82 -12.90
N THR A 1036 35.99 16.10 -14.13
CA THR A 1036 35.18 15.88 -15.32
C THR A 1036 35.99 15.17 -16.40
N THR A 1037 35.29 14.38 -17.20
CA THR A 1037 35.83 13.68 -18.37
C THR A 1037 35.20 14.30 -19.61
N SER A 1038 35.99 14.54 -20.64
CA SER A 1038 35.47 15.03 -21.92
C SER A 1038 35.00 13.84 -22.77
N THR A 1039 33.82 13.98 -23.37
CA THR A 1039 33.23 13.04 -24.31
C THR A 1039 33.02 13.74 -25.64
N VAL A 1040 32.48 13.01 -26.62
CA VAL A 1040 32.23 13.59 -27.95
C VAL A 1040 31.02 14.55 -27.96
N TRP A 1041 30.12 14.40 -26.99
CA TRP A 1041 28.97 15.28 -26.78
C TRP A 1041 29.33 16.50 -25.94
N GLY A 1042 30.24 16.35 -24.98
CA GLY A 1042 30.73 17.47 -24.20
C GLY A 1042 31.59 17.05 -23.01
N ARG A 1043 31.08 17.26 -21.81
CA ARG A 1043 31.80 17.05 -20.55
C ARG A 1043 30.89 16.50 -19.46
N VAL A 1044 31.24 15.30 -18.99
CA VAL A 1044 30.51 14.58 -17.95
C VAL A 1044 31.29 14.53 -16.62
N PRO A 1045 30.63 14.50 -15.45
CA PRO A 1045 31.31 14.28 -14.18
C PRO A 1045 32.05 12.92 -14.13
N SER A 1046 33.27 12.90 -13.61
CA SER A 1046 34.06 11.66 -13.44
C SER A 1046 33.81 10.97 -12.10
N THR A 1047 33.07 11.60 -11.19
CA THR A 1047 32.78 11.05 -9.86
C THR A 1047 31.52 10.18 -9.90
N GLN A 1048 31.27 9.40 -8.85
CA GLN A 1048 30.00 8.67 -8.73
C GLN A 1048 28.93 9.61 -8.17
N SER A 1049 27.71 9.56 -8.73
CA SER A 1049 26.58 10.32 -8.21
C SER A 1049 26.10 9.72 -6.87
N LEU A 1050 26.00 10.53 -5.82
CA LEU A 1050 25.47 10.06 -4.51
C LEU A 1050 23.99 10.39 -4.32
N VAL A 1051 23.56 11.52 -4.87
CA VAL A 1051 22.19 12.04 -4.80
C VAL A 1051 21.97 12.99 -5.97
N TYR A 1052 20.75 13.05 -6.47
CA TYR A 1052 20.33 13.99 -7.52
C TYR A 1052 19.68 15.23 -6.91
N ALA A 1053 20.54 16.09 -6.39
CA ALA A 1053 20.15 17.40 -5.90
C ALA A 1053 21.33 18.36 -6.00
N PHE A 1054 21.05 19.54 -6.53
CA PHE A 1054 21.99 20.65 -6.52
C PHE A 1054 22.08 21.32 -5.14
N ASP A 1055 23.12 22.14 -4.95
CA ASP A 1055 23.21 23.06 -3.81
C ASP A 1055 22.28 24.27 -3.95
N ALA A 1056 22.04 25.02 -2.87
CA ALA A 1056 21.16 26.20 -2.91
C ALA A 1056 21.89 27.50 -3.34
N ASP A 1057 23.11 27.43 -3.87
CA ASP A 1057 23.88 28.60 -4.32
C ASP A 1057 23.55 28.91 -5.79
N GLU A 1058 23.04 30.10 -6.05
CA GLU A 1058 22.67 30.55 -7.40
C GLU A 1058 23.87 30.61 -8.35
N THR A 1059 25.07 30.89 -7.84
CA THR A 1059 26.28 30.98 -8.66
C THR A 1059 26.76 29.60 -9.11
N ASN A 1060 26.64 28.60 -8.23
CA ASN A 1060 26.98 27.22 -8.59
C ASN A 1060 25.90 26.62 -9.49
N ARG A 1061 24.62 26.89 -9.20
CA ARG A 1061 23.52 26.41 -10.02
C ARG A 1061 23.68 26.80 -11.49
N GLY A 1062 23.98 28.06 -11.76
CA GLY A 1062 24.17 28.54 -13.13
C GLY A 1062 25.38 27.96 -13.87
N LEU A 1063 26.29 27.24 -13.19
CA LEU A 1063 27.41 26.51 -13.81
C LEU A 1063 27.14 24.99 -13.91
N GLN A 1064 26.04 24.53 -13.31
CA GLN A 1064 25.69 23.11 -13.22
C GLN A 1064 24.44 22.79 -14.05
N ASP A 1065 23.43 23.65 -14.01
CA ASP A 1065 22.16 23.58 -14.74
C ASP A 1065 22.37 23.96 -16.23
N ILE A 1066 23.22 23.20 -16.94
CA ILE A 1066 23.74 23.49 -18.29
C ILE A 1066 23.56 22.31 -19.26
N GLY A 1067 22.53 21.49 -19.06
CA GLY A 1067 22.14 20.47 -20.03
C GLY A 1067 22.85 19.12 -19.93
N TYR A 1068 22.44 18.23 -20.83
CA TYR A 1068 22.96 16.87 -20.93
C TYR A 1068 24.41 16.82 -21.44
N ASP A 1069 24.90 17.87 -22.11
CA ASP A 1069 26.29 17.90 -22.60
C ASP A 1069 27.28 18.50 -21.57
N GLY A 1070 26.80 19.21 -20.55
CA GLY A 1070 27.63 19.81 -19.50
C GLY A 1070 28.52 20.97 -19.97
N LEU A 1071 28.11 21.64 -21.06
CA LEU A 1071 28.81 22.77 -21.67
C LEU A 1071 27.97 24.05 -21.56
N GLU A 1072 28.63 25.21 -21.56
CA GLU A 1072 27.93 26.49 -21.77
C GLU A 1072 27.89 26.77 -23.28
N ASP A 1073 26.94 27.60 -23.76
CA ASP A 1073 26.81 28.03 -25.17
C ASP A 1073 28.14 28.29 -25.90
N ALA A 1074 29.09 28.96 -25.23
CA ALA A 1074 30.38 29.31 -25.83
C ALA A 1074 31.27 28.09 -26.12
N ASP A 1075 31.19 27.07 -25.26
CA ASP A 1075 31.93 25.82 -25.38
C ASP A 1075 31.21 24.83 -26.30
N GLU A 1076 29.88 24.83 -26.34
CA GLU A 1076 29.09 24.05 -27.31
C GLU A 1076 29.46 24.38 -28.77
N ALA A 1077 29.56 25.67 -29.09
CA ALA A 1077 29.98 26.12 -30.41
C ALA A 1077 31.40 25.66 -30.76
N ALA A 1078 32.26 25.44 -29.75
CA ALA A 1078 33.61 24.90 -29.93
C ALA A 1078 33.61 23.37 -30.07
N GLN A 1079 32.66 22.67 -29.44
CA GLN A 1079 32.47 21.22 -29.51
C GLN A 1079 32.00 20.75 -30.90
N GLY A 1080 31.26 21.60 -31.62
CA GLY A 1080 30.85 21.32 -33.00
C GLY A 1080 29.34 21.42 -33.23
N TYR A 1081 28.57 21.87 -32.25
CA TYR A 1081 27.15 22.16 -32.43
C TYR A 1081 26.95 23.34 -33.40
N THR A 1082 25.87 23.28 -34.19
CA THR A 1082 25.67 24.16 -35.35
C THR A 1082 24.39 25.00 -35.27
N GLY A 1083 23.84 25.16 -34.06
CA GLY A 1083 22.75 26.06 -33.74
C GLY A 1083 23.08 27.54 -33.91
N PRO A 1084 22.13 28.43 -33.62
CA PRO A 1084 22.38 29.85 -33.45
C PRO A 1084 23.50 30.12 -32.42
N PRO A 1085 24.27 31.22 -32.55
CA PRO A 1085 25.35 31.54 -31.62
C PRO A 1085 24.93 31.69 -30.15
N GLU A 1086 23.65 31.97 -29.91
CA GLU A 1086 23.02 32.13 -28.60
C GLU A 1086 22.40 30.85 -28.03
N ASP A 1087 22.41 29.75 -28.80
CA ASP A 1087 21.91 28.43 -28.39
C ASP A 1087 22.46 27.35 -29.37
N PRO A 1088 23.78 27.08 -29.38
CA PRO A 1088 24.38 26.19 -30.37
C PRO A 1088 23.85 24.75 -30.32
N ALA A 1089 23.62 24.19 -29.13
CA ALA A 1089 23.06 22.84 -28.94
C ALA A 1089 21.52 22.78 -29.00
N LEU A 1090 20.81 23.92 -29.03
CA LEU A 1090 19.34 24.00 -29.08
C LEU A 1090 18.63 23.48 -27.81
N ASP A 1091 19.29 23.58 -26.67
CA ASP A 1091 18.91 23.01 -25.38
C ASP A 1091 18.72 24.07 -24.27
N ASN A 1092 18.73 25.37 -24.63
CA ASN A 1092 18.38 26.47 -23.74
C ASN A 1092 16.89 26.46 -23.33
N TYR A 1093 16.59 26.55 -22.04
CA TYR A 1093 15.24 26.59 -21.48
C TYR A 1093 14.60 27.98 -21.55
N GLN A 1094 13.29 28.01 -21.86
CA GLN A 1094 12.49 29.21 -21.70
C GLN A 1094 11.11 28.94 -21.07
N TYR A 1095 10.86 29.59 -19.93
CA TYR A 1095 9.56 29.50 -19.26
C TYR A 1095 8.40 30.07 -20.10
N TYR A 1096 7.28 29.36 -20.15
CA TYR A 1096 6.14 29.65 -21.03
C TYR A 1096 5.44 31.01 -20.78
N LEU A 1097 5.56 31.61 -19.59
CA LEU A 1097 5.05 32.97 -19.36
C LEU A 1097 6.03 34.07 -19.80
N ASN A 1098 7.32 33.75 -19.90
CA ASN A 1098 8.37 34.69 -20.32
C ASN A 1098 8.43 34.84 -21.83
N ARG A 1099 8.25 33.74 -22.57
CA ARG A 1099 8.22 33.74 -24.04
C ARG A 1099 7.00 34.51 -24.56
N GLU A 1100 7.15 35.31 -25.61
CA GLU A 1100 6.02 36.01 -26.25
C GLU A 1100 5.41 35.16 -27.39
N GLY A 1101 4.13 35.36 -27.69
CA GLY A 1101 3.41 34.62 -28.73
C GLY A 1101 2.14 33.92 -28.24
N GLY A 1102 1.61 33.05 -29.10
CA GLY A 1102 0.52 32.15 -28.79
C GLY A 1102 0.94 31.04 -27.82
N ILE A 1103 0.02 30.13 -27.51
CA ILE A 1103 0.29 29.09 -26.50
C ILE A 1103 1.32 28.08 -27.03
N LEU A 1104 1.22 27.67 -28.29
CA LEU A 1104 2.17 26.71 -28.86
C LEU A 1104 3.59 27.28 -28.89
N GLU A 1105 3.74 28.54 -29.29
CA GLU A 1105 5.04 29.22 -29.32
C GLU A 1105 5.62 29.33 -27.92
N ARG A 1106 4.80 29.57 -26.89
CA ARG A 1106 5.25 29.73 -25.50
C ARG A 1106 5.88 28.48 -24.91
N TYR A 1107 5.39 27.30 -25.27
CA TYR A 1107 5.93 26.04 -24.77
C TYR A 1107 7.07 25.47 -25.63
N PHE A 1108 7.45 26.16 -26.70
CA PHE A 1108 8.41 25.65 -27.68
C PHE A 1108 9.76 25.22 -27.06
N ASP A 1109 10.32 25.99 -26.12
CA ASP A 1109 11.60 25.69 -25.43
C ASP A 1109 11.40 25.37 -23.94
N PHE A 1110 10.19 24.95 -23.54
CA PHE A 1110 9.88 24.68 -22.13
C PHE A 1110 10.48 23.36 -21.61
N ASN A 1111 10.79 22.43 -22.51
CA ASN A 1111 11.31 21.10 -22.17
C ASN A 1111 12.83 20.98 -22.20
N ASN A 1112 13.50 22.06 -22.62
CA ASN A 1112 14.93 22.13 -22.77
C ASN A 1112 15.64 22.15 -21.39
N PRO A 1113 16.82 21.53 -21.25
CA PRO A 1113 17.47 21.32 -19.95
C PRO A 1113 18.30 22.51 -19.43
N ASP A 1114 19.09 23.22 -20.25
CA ASP A 1114 19.94 24.32 -19.78
C ASP A 1114 19.09 25.45 -19.17
N GLY A 1115 19.28 25.73 -17.88
CA GLY A 1115 18.58 26.78 -17.15
C GLY A 1115 17.16 26.42 -16.71
N ASN A 1116 16.79 25.14 -16.70
CA ASN A 1116 15.44 24.70 -16.35
C ASN A 1116 15.17 24.57 -14.84
N SER A 1117 16.19 24.74 -13.99
CA SER A 1117 16.12 24.58 -12.54
C SER A 1117 16.67 25.77 -11.69
N PRO A 1118 16.37 27.04 -12.05
CA PRO A 1118 16.91 28.21 -11.36
C PRO A 1118 16.46 28.31 -9.90
N VAL A 1119 17.35 28.79 -9.03
CA VAL A 1119 17.09 29.02 -7.60
C VAL A 1119 15.99 30.07 -7.37
N THR A 1120 15.95 31.10 -8.23
CA THR A 1120 15.01 32.21 -8.11
C THR A 1120 13.64 31.87 -8.73
N VAL A 1121 12.59 31.75 -7.90
CA VAL A 1121 11.22 31.40 -8.35
C VAL A 1121 10.27 32.60 -8.29
N THR A 1122 10.07 33.26 -9.44
CA THR A 1122 9.10 34.37 -9.61
C THR A 1122 7.88 33.96 -10.43
N ASP A 1123 6.88 34.83 -10.59
CA ASP A 1123 5.69 34.54 -11.42
C ASP A 1123 5.99 34.39 -12.91
N THR A 1124 7.00 35.10 -13.41
CA THR A 1124 7.33 35.17 -14.84
C THR A 1124 8.68 34.56 -15.20
N ASN A 1125 9.51 34.23 -14.21
CA ASN A 1125 10.80 33.57 -14.41
C ASN A 1125 11.00 32.50 -13.33
N ARG A 1126 11.00 31.23 -13.74
CA ARG A 1126 11.15 30.04 -12.90
C ARG A 1126 11.47 28.81 -13.76
N GLY A 1127 11.99 27.78 -13.10
CA GLY A 1127 12.22 26.47 -13.70
C GLY A 1127 10.96 25.65 -13.97
N SER A 1128 11.15 24.55 -14.68
CA SER A 1128 10.18 23.45 -14.77
C SER A 1128 10.38 22.46 -13.61
N THR A 1129 11.60 22.40 -13.06
CA THR A 1129 12.02 21.46 -12.01
C THR A 1129 12.94 22.14 -10.97
N THR A 1130 13.30 21.39 -9.94
CA THR A 1130 14.35 21.75 -8.96
C THR A 1130 15.45 20.70 -8.89
N LEU A 1131 15.25 19.60 -9.62
CA LEU A 1131 16.13 18.43 -9.68
C LEU A 1131 17.07 18.64 -10.88
N PRO A 1132 18.31 18.14 -10.81
CA PRO A 1132 19.18 18.11 -11.98
C PRO A 1132 18.60 17.22 -13.06
N ASP A 1133 18.92 17.55 -14.30
CA ASP A 1133 18.78 16.65 -15.43
C ASP A 1133 19.89 15.60 -15.37
N VAL A 1134 19.48 14.35 -15.53
CA VAL A 1134 20.33 13.17 -15.34
C VAL A 1134 19.93 12.10 -16.35
N GLU A 1135 20.90 11.36 -16.86
CA GLU A 1135 20.71 10.17 -17.73
C GLU A 1135 20.42 8.93 -16.86
N ASP A 1136 19.42 9.06 -16.00
CA ASP A 1136 18.91 8.05 -15.08
C ASP A 1136 17.43 8.43 -14.79
N VAL A 1137 16.55 7.95 -15.67
CA VAL A 1137 15.13 8.36 -15.74
C VAL A 1137 14.32 7.67 -14.64
N ASP A 1138 14.68 6.44 -14.25
CA ASP A 1138 14.02 5.73 -13.14
C ASP A 1138 14.61 6.05 -11.75
N ARG A 1139 15.75 6.75 -11.71
CA ARG A 1139 16.46 7.26 -10.52
C ARG A 1139 17.00 6.16 -9.62
N ASP A 1140 17.43 5.04 -10.18
CA ASP A 1140 18.00 3.91 -9.45
C ASP A 1140 19.51 4.06 -9.15
N LEU A 1141 20.11 5.18 -9.57
CA LEU A 1141 21.52 5.57 -9.50
C LEU A 1141 22.43 4.90 -10.55
N THR A 1142 21.90 4.05 -11.42
CA THR A 1142 22.58 3.40 -12.54
C THR A 1142 21.96 3.89 -13.84
N MET A 1143 22.79 4.13 -14.86
CA MET A 1143 22.28 4.37 -16.22
C MET A 1143 22.03 3.02 -16.90
N ASN A 1144 20.78 2.75 -17.29
CA ASN A 1144 20.47 1.57 -18.07
C ASN A 1144 20.73 1.81 -19.55
N THR A 1145 21.71 1.13 -20.14
CA THR A 1145 22.07 1.26 -21.57
C THR A 1145 21.41 0.19 -22.46
N ILE A 1146 20.55 -0.66 -21.89
CA ILE A 1146 20.01 -1.81 -22.62
C ILE A 1146 18.80 -1.41 -23.47
N ASN A 1147 18.84 -1.78 -24.75
CA ASN A 1147 17.68 -1.74 -25.64
C ASN A 1147 17.07 -3.14 -25.79
N SER A 1148 15.96 -3.40 -25.10
CA SER A 1148 15.19 -4.65 -25.18
C SER A 1148 13.70 -4.36 -24.97
N TYR A 1149 12.93 -4.23 -26.05
CA TYR A 1149 11.56 -3.70 -26.01
C TYR A 1149 10.65 -4.25 -27.12
N TYR A 1150 9.35 -4.17 -26.88
CA TYR A 1150 8.32 -4.36 -27.90
C TYR A 1150 7.97 -3.03 -28.56
N GLU A 1151 7.84 -3.04 -29.88
CA GLU A 1151 7.49 -1.88 -30.68
C GLU A 1151 6.03 -1.95 -31.17
N TYR A 1152 5.31 -0.84 -31.08
CA TYR A 1152 3.94 -0.69 -31.59
C TYR A 1152 3.87 0.53 -32.50
N ARG A 1153 3.42 0.35 -33.75
CA ARG A 1153 3.32 1.42 -34.73
C ARG A 1153 1.87 1.80 -34.98
N ILE A 1154 1.52 3.06 -34.74
CA ILE A 1154 0.16 3.57 -34.85
C ILE A 1154 0.10 4.63 -35.97
N PRO A 1155 -0.58 4.34 -37.09
CA PRO A 1155 -0.73 5.32 -38.16
C PRO A 1155 -1.70 6.43 -37.73
N ILE A 1156 -1.23 7.68 -37.79
CA ILE A 1156 -2.05 8.88 -37.61
C ILE A 1156 -2.33 9.47 -38.99
N ALA A 1157 -3.56 9.26 -39.48
CA ALA A 1157 -3.92 9.60 -40.86
C ALA A 1157 -5.26 10.34 -40.94
N PRO A 1158 -5.49 11.14 -41.99
CA PRO A 1158 -6.79 11.77 -42.21
C PRO A 1158 -7.86 10.72 -42.53
N ASN A 1159 -9.10 10.98 -42.09
CA ASN A 1159 -10.27 10.12 -42.29
C ASN A 1159 -10.24 8.77 -41.54
N THR A 1160 -9.56 8.69 -40.39
CA THR A 1160 -9.59 7.49 -39.54
C THR A 1160 -11.02 7.03 -39.24
N THR A 1161 -11.31 5.74 -39.30
CA THR A 1161 -12.63 5.16 -39.00
C THR A 1161 -12.56 4.16 -37.86
N ILE A 1162 -13.71 3.77 -37.31
CA ILE A 1162 -13.79 2.73 -36.27
C ILE A 1162 -13.36 1.33 -36.76
N ASN A 1163 -13.19 1.15 -38.07
CA ASN A 1163 -12.69 -0.12 -38.62
C ASN A 1163 -11.17 -0.14 -38.77
N ASP A 1164 -10.49 0.97 -38.47
CA ASP A 1164 -9.05 1.05 -38.56
C ASP A 1164 -8.41 0.36 -37.36
N GLN A 1165 -7.18 -0.11 -37.51
CA GLN A 1165 -6.48 -0.89 -36.49
C GLN A 1165 -6.38 -0.08 -35.17
N TYR A 1166 -6.62 -0.77 -34.06
CA TYR A 1166 -6.64 -0.22 -32.69
C TYR A 1166 -7.72 0.82 -32.37
N VAL A 1167 -8.53 1.28 -33.34
CA VAL A 1167 -9.58 2.27 -33.07
C VAL A 1167 -10.83 1.60 -32.49
N THR A 1168 -11.19 1.93 -31.25
CA THR A 1168 -12.36 1.32 -30.58
C THR A 1168 -13.58 2.22 -30.52
N ASP A 1169 -13.40 3.53 -30.50
CA ASP A 1169 -14.49 4.49 -30.38
C ASP A 1169 -14.10 5.84 -31.00
N ILE A 1170 -15.10 6.57 -31.47
CA ILE A 1170 -14.94 7.92 -32.01
C ILE A 1170 -16.06 8.79 -31.45
N LYS A 1171 -15.70 9.89 -30.77
CA LYS A 1171 -16.63 10.89 -30.23
C LYS A 1171 -16.55 12.17 -31.04
N GLU A 1172 -17.56 12.38 -31.86
CA GLU A 1172 -17.73 13.58 -32.69
C GLU A 1172 -18.81 14.51 -32.12
N GLY A 1173 -18.63 15.81 -32.33
CA GLY A 1173 -19.62 16.81 -31.97
C GLY A 1173 -19.10 18.22 -32.13
N THR A 1174 -19.78 19.16 -31.50
CA THR A 1174 -19.29 20.53 -31.33
C THR A 1174 -18.76 20.71 -29.91
N THR A 1175 -17.81 21.63 -29.75
CA THR A 1175 -17.35 22.07 -28.42
C THR A 1175 -18.47 22.83 -27.70
N PRO A 1176 -18.41 22.92 -26.35
CA PRO A 1176 -19.09 23.99 -25.63
C PRO A 1176 -18.69 25.38 -26.18
N ASN A 1177 -19.44 26.42 -25.80
CA ASN A 1177 -19.11 27.78 -26.20
C ASN A 1177 -17.70 28.15 -25.71
N LEU A 1178 -16.82 28.45 -26.66
CA LEU A 1178 -15.44 28.82 -26.39
C LEU A 1178 -15.36 30.27 -25.87
N PRO A 1179 -14.23 30.67 -25.25
CA PRO A 1179 -14.01 32.04 -24.75
C PRO A 1179 -14.28 33.15 -25.78
N ASN A 1180 -13.99 32.91 -27.06
CA ASN A 1180 -14.28 33.86 -28.15
C ASN A 1180 -15.74 33.84 -28.64
N GLY A 1181 -16.60 32.99 -28.06
CA GLY A 1181 -18.01 32.83 -28.40
C GLY A 1181 -18.29 31.91 -29.59
N SER A 1182 -17.27 31.30 -30.21
CA SER A 1182 -17.47 30.31 -31.28
C SER A 1182 -17.66 28.88 -30.73
N GLN A 1183 -18.04 27.97 -31.62
CA GLN A 1183 -17.99 26.53 -31.40
C GLN A 1183 -17.12 25.93 -32.51
N LEU A 1184 -16.29 24.96 -32.15
CA LEU A 1184 -15.49 24.20 -33.10
C LEU A 1184 -16.03 22.78 -33.25
N ASN A 1185 -15.76 22.17 -34.40
CA ASN A 1185 -15.94 20.74 -34.54
C ASN A 1185 -14.85 20.04 -33.73
N ARG A 1186 -15.24 19.00 -33.00
CA ARG A 1186 -14.32 18.15 -32.25
C ARG A 1186 -14.54 16.70 -32.61
N ARG A 1187 -13.44 15.96 -32.64
CA ARG A 1187 -13.42 14.54 -32.98
C ARG A 1187 -12.35 13.86 -32.16
N TRP A 1188 -12.76 13.11 -31.15
CA TRP A 1188 -11.86 12.34 -30.29
C TRP A 1188 -11.86 10.90 -30.76
N ILE A 1189 -10.67 10.35 -31.01
CA ILE A 1189 -10.48 8.98 -31.48
C ILE A 1189 -9.82 8.20 -30.35
N GLN A 1190 -10.43 7.09 -29.95
CA GLN A 1190 -9.87 6.20 -28.94
C GLN A 1190 -9.03 5.14 -29.62
N TYR A 1191 -7.75 5.08 -29.26
CA TYR A 1191 -6.87 3.96 -29.59
C TYR A 1191 -6.75 3.04 -28.37
N LYS A 1192 -6.89 1.74 -28.62
CA LYS A 1192 -6.71 0.66 -27.64
C LYS A 1192 -5.85 -0.42 -28.29
N ILE A 1193 -4.57 -0.44 -27.92
CA ILE A 1193 -3.55 -1.30 -28.50
C ILE A 1193 -3.35 -2.49 -27.56
N PRO A 1194 -3.62 -3.73 -27.98
CA PRO A 1194 -3.29 -4.92 -27.21
C PRO A 1194 -1.77 -5.10 -27.13
N LEU A 1195 -1.23 -5.36 -25.93
CA LEU A 1195 0.22 -5.59 -25.78
C LEU A 1195 0.70 -6.85 -26.53
N SER A 1196 -0.18 -7.83 -26.72
CA SER A 1196 0.16 -9.04 -27.48
C SER A 1196 0.30 -8.82 -29.00
N ASP A 1197 -0.12 -7.65 -29.53
CA ASP A 1197 -0.08 -7.32 -30.96
C ASP A 1197 1.06 -6.32 -31.25
N PHE A 1198 2.29 -6.72 -30.92
CA PHE A 1198 3.49 -5.93 -31.19
C PHE A 1198 3.96 -6.11 -32.64
N THR A 1199 4.54 -5.06 -33.21
CA THR A 1199 5.10 -5.07 -34.57
C THR A 1199 6.43 -5.81 -34.62
N ASP A 1200 7.31 -5.54 -33.66
CA ASP A 1200 8.63 -6.15 -33.56
C ASP A 1200 9.07 -6.29 -32.09
N ALA A 1201 10.01 -7.21 -31.83
CA ALA A 1201 10.64 -7.45 -30.55
C ALA A 1201 12.16 -7.24 -30.68
N VAL A 1202 12.64 -6.11 -30.19
CA VAL A 1202 14.04 -5.69 -30.31
C VAL A 1202 14.82 -6.15 -29.08
N GLY A 1203 16.09 -6.54 -29.26
CA GLY A 1203 17.00 -6.81 -28.13
C GLY A 1203 16.68 -8.06 -27.30
N GLY A 1204 16.02 -9.06 -27.89
CA GLY A 1204 15.83 -10.37 -27.25
C GLY A 1204 14.82 -10.43 -26.10
N ILE A 1205 13.93 -9.43 -25.99
CA ILE A 1205 12.81 -9.46 -25.03
C ILE A 1205 11.89 -10.67 -25.29
N SER A 1206 11.46 -11.35 -24.23
CA SER A 1206 10.66 -12.59 -24.33
C SER A 1206 9.33 -12.55 -23.59
N ASP A 1207 9.15 -11.65 -22.63
CA ASP A 1207 7.92 -11.53 -21.82
C ASP A 1207 7.68 -10.09 -21.34
N PHE A 1208 6.55 -9.84 -20.67
CA PHE A 1208 6.18 -8.52 -20.13
C PHE A 1208 6.45 -8.38 -18.62
N ARG A 1209 7.42 -9.13 -18.05
CA ARG A 1209 7.69 -9.08 -16.60
C ARG A 1209 8.59 -7.94 -16.17
N SER A 1210 9.38 -7.40 -17.10
CA SER A 1210 10.33 -6.32 -16.86
C SER A 1210 10.18 -5.22 -17.91
N ILE A 1211 9.09 -4.47 -17.80
CA ILE A 1211 8.79 -3.30 -18.64
C ILE A 1211 9.07 -2.04 -17.82
N SER A 1212 10.31 -1.58 -17.82
CA SER A 1212 10.78 -0.45 -17.00
C SER A 1212 10.50 0.91 -17.62
N PHE A 1213 10.50 0.99 -18.96
CA PHE A 1213 10.39 2.24 -19.69
C PHE A 1213 9.33 2.20 -20.78
N MET A 1214 8.81 3.39 -21.09
CA MET A 1214 8.00 3.66 -22.27
C MET A 1214 8.66 4.81 -23.04
N ARG A 1215 8.92 4.60 -24.33
CA ARG A 1215 9.34 5.65 -25.27
C ARG A 1215 8.26 5.88 -26.32
N MET A 1216 7.99 7.13 -26.66
CA MET A 1216 7.10 7.50 -27.76
C MET A 1216 7.83 8.44 -28.71
N TYR A 1217 7.70 8.26 -30.02
CA TYR A 1217 8.31 9.14 -31.03
C TYR A 1217 7.53 9.20 -32.34
#